data_AF-A0A409X3X0-F1
#
_entry.id   AF-A0A409X3X0-F1
#
_cell.length_a   1.000
_cell.length_b   1.000
_cell.length_c   1.000
_cell.angle_alpha   90.00
_cell.angle_beta   90.00
_cell.angle_gamma   90.00
#
_symmetry.space_group_name_H-M   'P 1'
#
loop_
_entity.id
_entity.type
_entity.pdbx_description
1 polymer ?
#
loop_
_entity_poly.entity_id
_entity_poly.type
_entity_poly.pdbx_seq_one_letter_code
_entity_poly.pdbx_strand_id
1 'polypeptide(L)'
;QLDTEYKRADAERDQLKKSSQAKFRKLFDKAKASDKLDEQTVKLQDDLTNLRESEKNRKEHIEALKNDIKKLRSELAKPPPEGLGTEEEVADENVSIFGFIVVLADEEPGSGLVLTTFFLSRKIRLERQGLESELAEVDSQRKYLITKKTEAEQTLKRAEAELAREQSADTQKLNRMEKWDVATFRAIQWVRAHKHLFRMEVFETPFMRVTVKDQRYVGAVEACFGAAQMKVCCFAFLEAVEGCRAFVCQCAEDADTLNKHINDDRVLGQDMRITVWYRAQNPNHLLPEPMDREEMRQLGFDGYALDYLEFPEGMRWFLTHNVNLHRTAISLRGVDIARATEMVGRPKDRHPGGAAFVSRDTMNVVSRSRYGMKALTNMTRDVGQPRNLTVPTIDPERKARIDQEIQEARMKIEQIEHDLVPIRAKLKELAEKDSVFEERYTANQKKKDAIKNEAKRRQSAKTKLGMSPFLKFCCLFVSSVELTLMSTFLLPRAETKQRTLHAEQNKPPVDEQRKKIKKLLMANAEQRLIYAKEYTDLVHAIIVEQERCTKVGLKCLQIAANREYLQELCDRKDQKYNEALAEFTKGLLNLFSLTINLDLPSFLSLVNDEFQRIKAESKEILQRSRDTVAAAPDDVKDEYTALESARMEWEKEAKEAQEQGLPPPDDAHIDQRRVEELEAELEQQQAELEMNLGTNP
;
A
#
# COMPACT_ATOMS: atom_id res chain seq x y z
N GLN A 1 -32.37 10.00 22.51
CA GLN A 1 -31.38 9.12 23.16
C GLN A 1 -30.18 8.86 22.26
N LEU A 2 -30.35 8.25 21.07
CA LEU A 2 -29.25 8.00 20.11
C LEU A 2 -28.45 9.25 19.73
N ASP A 3 -29.09 10.41 19.57
CA ASP A 3 -28.37 11.68 19.31
C ASP A 3 -27.47 12.11 20.46
N THR A 4 -27.89 11.90 21.70
CA THR A 4 -27.10 12.23 22.89
C THR A 4 -25.90 11.28 22.99
N GLU A 5 -26.11 10.00 22.71
CA GLU A 5 -25.04 8.98 22.68
C GLU A 5 -24.04 9.26 21.54
N TYR A 6 -24.53 9.65 20.36
CA TYR A 6 -23.70 10.04 19.23
C TYR A 6 -22.81 11.23 19.59
N LYS A 7 -23.40 12.32 20.12
CA LYS A 7 -22.65 13.52 20.54
C LYS A 7 -21.59 13.19 21.59
N ARG A 8 -21.90 12.32 22.56
CA ARG A 8 -20.96 11.89 23.59
C ARG A 8 -19.80 11.06 23.00
N ALA A 9 -20.11 10.09 22.13
CA ALA A 9 -19.10 9.26 21.48
C ALA A 9 -18.19 10.08 20.55
N ASP A 10 -18.75 11.07 19.86
CA ASP A 10 -17.99 11.96 18.98
C ASP A 10 -17.06 12.89 19.77
N ALA A 11 -17.54 13.45 20.89
CA ALA A 11 -16.71 14.25 21.79
C ALA A 11 -15.55 13.43 22.40
N GLU A 12 -15.80 12.18 22.82
CA GLU A 12 -14.74 11.29 23.31
C GLU A 12 -13.72 10.97 22.21
N ARG A 13 -14.18 10.70 20.98
CA ARG A 13 -13.31 10.47 19.82
C ARG A 13 -12.39 11.68 19.58
N ASP A 14 -12.94 12.88 19.59
CA ASP A 14 -12.17 14.11 19.35
C ASP A 14 -11.15 14.39 20.45
N GLN A 15 -11.49 14.10 21.71
CA GLN A 15 -10.56 14.21 22.83
C GLN A 15 -9.37 13.25 22.67
N LEU A 16 -9.64 11.97 22.34
CA LEU A 16 -8.60 10.96 22.09
C LEU A 16 -7.74 11.31 20.89
N LYS A 17 -8.34 11.86 19.83
CA LYS A 17 -7.62 12.33 18.64
C LYS A 17 -6.64 13.45 18.99
N LYS A 18 -7.08 14.45 19.76
CA LYS A 18 -6.21 15.57 20.20
C LYS A 18 -5.06 15.10 21.09
N SER A 19 -5.34 14.21 22.03
CA SER A 19 -4.32 13.64 22.92
C SER A 19 -3.32 12.78 22.16
N SER A 20 -3.78 11.93 21.22
CA SER A 20 -2.91 11.15 20.34
C SER A 20 -1.99 12.05 19.50
N GLN A 21 -2.53 13.11 18.90
CA GLN A 21 -1.74 14.09 18.14
C GLN A 21 -0.68 14.78 19.01
N ALA A 22 -0.99 15.11 20.25
CA ALA A 22 -0.02 15.70 21.18
C ALA A 22 1.13 14.71 21.50
N LYS A 23 0.83 13.41 21.65
CA LYS A 23 1.87 12.38 21.84
C LYS A 23 2.74 12.19 20.60
N PHE A 24 2.15 12.19 19.40
CA PHE A 24 2.91 12.14 18.14
C PHE A 24 3.88 13.31 18.00
N ARG A 25 3.45 14.53 18.39
CA ARG A 25 4.36 15.70 18.42
C ARG A 25 5.53 15.48 19.37
N LYS A 26 5.26 15.02 20.60
CA LYS A 26 6.33 14.69 21.57
C LYS A 26 7.29 13.62 21.04
N LEU A 27 6.76 12.59 20.38
CA LEU A 27 7.57 11.53 19.76
C LEU A 27 8.50 12.10 18.68
N PHE A 28 7.98 12.99 17.83
CA PHE A 28 8.76 13.65 16.79
C PHE A 28 9.86 14.56 17.38
N ASP A 29 9.53 15.31 18.43
CA ASP A 29 10.50 16.17 19.12
C ASP A 29 11.64 15.36 19.75
N LYS A 30 11.33 14.18 20.32
CA LYS A 30 12.33 13.27 20.89
C LYS A 30 13.20 12.61 19.82
N ALA A 31 12.63 12.22 18.69
CA ALA A 31 13.39 11.72 17.54
C ALA A 31 14.40 12.78 17.06
N LYS A 32 13.93 14.01 16.84
CA LYS A 32 14.77 15.14 16.43
C LYS A 32 15.85 15.48 17.46
N ALA A 33 15.57 15.34 18.75
CA ALA A 33 16.56 15.53 19.81
C ALA A 33 17.64 14.43 19.78
N SER A 34 17.25 13.17 19.51
CA SER A 34 18.18 12.05 19.33
C SER A 34 19.10 12.25 18.12
N ASP A 35 18.54 12.69 16.98
CA ASP A 35 19.29 12.95 15.75
C ASP A 35 20.35 14.06 15.96
N LYS A 36 20.01 15.11 16.71
CA LYS A 36 20.97 16.16 17.08
C LYS A 36 22.12 15.62 17.93
N LEU A 37 21.85 14.71 18.86
CA LEU A 37 22.89 14.07 19.66
C LEU A 37 23.76 13.15 18.80
N ASP A 38 23.22 12.55 17.75
CA ASP A 38 23.99 11.78 16.76
C ASP A 38 24.93 12.66 15.95
N GLU A 39 24.44 13.78 15.42
CA GLU A 39 25.30 14.76 14.74
C GLU A 39 26.44 15.25 15.63
N GLN A 40 26.16 15.51 16.91
CA GLN A 40 27.19 15.88 17.89
C GLN A 40 28.17 14.73 18.16
N THR A 41 27.69 13.49 18.20
CA THR A 41 28.52 12.30 18.44
C THR A 41 29.49 12.08 17.27
N VAL A 42 29.04 12.24 16.03
CA VAL A 42 29.90 12.16 14.84
C VAL A 42 30.97 13.25 14.87
N LYS A 43 30.60 14.51 15.15
CA LYS A 43 31.57 15.61 15.28
C LYS A 43 32.63 15.34 16.35
N LEU A 44 32.21 14.86 17.52
CA LEU A 44 33.13 14.50 18.61
C LEU A 44 34.03 13.31 18.25
N GLN A 45 33.56 12.37 17.42
CA GLN A 45 34.38 11.27 16.90
C GLN A 45 35.43 11.78 15.90
N ASP A 46 35.06 12.66 14.99
CA ASP A 46 35.97 13.30 14.03
C ASP A 46 37.04 14.14 14.76
N ASP A 47 36.64 14.89 15.79
CA ASP A 47 37.58 15.62 16.66
C ASP A 47 38.57 14.67 17.34
N LEU A 48 38.10 13.48 17.77
CA LEU A 48 38.94 12.47 18.39
C LEU A 48 39.92 11.82 17.39
N THR A 49 39.52 11.61 16.13
CA THR A 49 40.42 11.11 15.08
C THR A 49 41.45 12.16 14.68
N ASN A 50 41.03 13.42 14.54
CA ASN A 50 41.93 14.54 14.23
C ASN A 50 42.96 14.75 15.34
N LEU A 51 42.56 14.65 16.60
CA LEU A 51 43.48 14.69 17.76
C LEU A 51 44.37 13.43 17.87
N ARG A 52 44.01 12.31 17.23
CA ARG A 52 44.89 11.13 17.11
C ARG A 52 45.95 11.32 16.05
N GLU A 53 45.56 11.85 14.90
CA GLU A 53 46.44 12.11 13.79
C GLU A 53 47.44 13.23 14.11
N SER A 54 46.99 14.32 14.74
CA SER A 54 47.87 15.42 15.17
C SER A 54 48.93 14.96 16.18
N GLU A 55 48.57 14.09 17.14
CA GLU A 55 49.52 13.48 18.07
C GLU A 55 50.50 12.52 17.39
N LYS A 56 50.02 11.73 16.42
CA LYS A 56 50.88 10.84 15.63
C LYS A 56 51.91 11.66 14.83
N ASN A 57 51.45 12.68 14.11
CA ASN A 57 52.31 13.58 13.33
C ASN A 57 53.30 14.32 14.23
N ARG A 58 52.88 14.76 15.43
CA ARG A 58 53.76 15.37 16.42
C ARG A 58 54.88 14.41 16.86
N LYS A 59 54.55 13.15 17.16
CA LYS A 59 55.55 12.13 17.56
C LYS A 59 56.52 11.82 16.42
N GLU A 60 56.02 11.66 15.19
CA GLU A 60 56.85 11.46 14.01
C GLU A 60 57.77 12.66 13.75
N HIS A 61 57.28 13.87 13.93
CA HIS A 61 58.09 15.09 13.81
C HIS A 61 59.17 15.19 14.90
N ILE A 62 58.86 14.83 16.14
CA ILE A 62 59.84 14.76 17.23
C ILE A 62 60.93 13.73 16.92
N GLU A 63 60.58 12.54 16.43
CA GLU A 63 61.55 11.51 16.05
C GLU A 63 62.39 11.93 14.84
N ALA A 64 61.80 12.60 13.85
CA ALA A 64 62.54 13.17 12.73
C ALA A 64 63.57 14.23 13.19
N LEU A 65 63.16 15.15 14.07
CA LEU A 65 64.04 16.16 14.65
C LEU A 65 65.17 15.52 15.49
N LYS A 66 64.89 14.49 16.30
CA LYS A 66 65.92 13.75 17.05
C LYS A 66 66.93 13.08 16.12
N ASN A 67 66.45 12.42 15.07
CA ASN A 67 67.30 11.73 14.10
C ASN A 67 68.17 12.73 13.31
N ASP A 68 67.63 13.89 12.96
CA ASP A 68 68.38 14.96 12.30
C ASP A 68 69.44 15.57 13.22
N ILE A 69 69.12 15.81 14.50
CA ILE A 69 70.09 16.27 15.51
C ILE A 69 71.19 15.22 15.69
N LYS A 70 70.84 13.93 15.73
CA LYS A 70 71.81 12.82 15.85
C LYS A 70 72.73 12.76 14.64
N LYS A 71 72.20 12.92 13.42
CA LYS A 71 73.00 13.00 12.18
C LYS A 71 73.95 14.19 12.18
N LEU A 72 73.45 15.40 12.48
CA LEU A 72 74.27 16.61 12.56
C LEU A 72 75.38 16.50 13.63
N ARG A 73 75.08 15.92 14.79
CA ARG A 73 76.08 15.64 15.83
C ARG A 73 77.12 14.61 15.38
N SER A 74 76.71 13.57 14.63
CA SER A 74 77.63 12.57 14.08
C SER A 74 78.53 13.11 12.97
N GLU A 75 78.09 14.16 12.27
CA GLU A 75 78.87 14.86 11.24
C GLU A 75 79.86 15.85 11.88
N LEU A 76 79.48 16.49 12.99
CA LEU A 76 80.37 17.31 13.83
C LEU A 76 81.46 16.51 14.56
N ALA A 77 81.22 15.23 14.84
CA ALA A 77 82.14 14.36 15.59
C ALA A 77 83.21 13.65 14.74
N LYS A 78 83.28 13.91 13.43
CA LYS A 78 84.33 13.35 12.56
C LYS A 78 85.53 14.31 12.54
N PRO A 79 86.72 13.91 13.02
CA PRO A 79 87.92 14.72 12.87
C PRO A 79 88.37 14.79 11.39
N PRO A 80 89.09 15.86 10.97
CA PRO A 80 89.55 15.99 9.59
C PRO A 80 90.60 14.92 9.29
N PRO A 81 90.61 14.33 8.06
CA PRO A 81 91.55 13.27 7.73
C PRO A 81 92.95 13.83 7.42
N GLU A 82 93.96 13.35 8.13
CA GLU A 82 95.39 13.53 7.85
C GLU A 82 95.98 12.27 7.18
N GLY A 83 96.58 12.42 5.99
CA GLY A 83 97.82 11.70 5.59
C GLY A 83 97.81 10.31 4.93
N LEU A 84 97.92 10.31 3.57
CA LEU A 84 98.93 9.69 2.67
C LEU A 84 99.12 8.16 2.42
N GLY A 85 99.38 7.87 1.13
CA GLY A 85 100.04 6.70 0.51
C GLY A 85 99.69 6.55 -1.01
N THR A 86 100.33 7.30 -1.92
CA THR A 86 101.40 6.95 -2.93
C THR A 86 101.04 5.85 -3.96
N GLU A 87 100.83 6.22 -5.24
CA GLU A 87 101.66 5.94 -6.47
C GLU A 87 101.65 4.44 -6.88
N GLU A 88 101.53 3.97 -8.12
CA GLU A 88 101.54 4.45 -9.52
C GLU A 88 101.10 3.23 -10.40
N GLU A 89 101.08 3.39 -11.73
CA GLU A 89 100.94 2.41 -12.83
C GLU A 89 99.52 2.03 -13.34
N VAL A 90 99.21 1.93 -14.64
CA VAL A 90 99.88 2.22 -15.93
C VAL A 90 98.78 2.25 -17.03
N ALA A 91 98.97 3.16 -17.98
CA ALA A 91 98.58 3.22 -19.41
C ALA A 91 97.19 2.78 -19.93
N ASP A 92 96.56 3.80 -20.53
CA ASP A 92 95.83 3.88 -21.81
C ASP A 92 95.83 2.68 -22.79
N GLU A 93 94.65 2.43 -23.38
CA GLU A 93 94.49 2.45 -24.85
C GLU A 93 93.03 2.78 -25.25
N ASN A 94 92.89 3.63 -26.26
CA ASN A 94 91.64 4.23 -26.73
C ASN A 94 91.06 3.48 -27.96
N VAL A 95 89.78 3.79 -28.22
CA VAL A 95 89.09 3.90 -29.53
C VAL A 95 88.15 2.75 -29.95
N SER A 96 86.85 3.05 -29.81
CA SER A 96 85.76 3.00 -30.81
C SER A 96 85.48 1.71 -31.60
N ILE A 97 84.23 1.24 -31.55
CA ILE A 97 83.24 1.21 -32.67
C ILE A 97 82.03 0.33 -32.27
N PHE A 98 80.84 0.93 -32.39
CA PHE A 98 79.54 0.35 -32.75
C PHE A 98 79.29 -1.18 -32.69
N GLY A 99 78.17 -1.57 -32.05
CA GLY A 99 77.26 -2.57 -32.62
C GLY A 99 77.05 -3.88 -31.84
N PHE A 100 75.86 -3.96 -31.21
CA PHE A 100 74.94 -5.11 -31.30
C PHE A 100 75.40 -6.51 -30.83
N ILE A 101 74.78 -6.95 -29.71
CA ILE A 101 74.33 -8.32 -29.40
C ILE A 101 75.38 -9.37 -28.96
N VAL A 102 75.11 -9.91 -27.75
CA VAL A 102 75.33 -11.28 -27.23
C VAL A 102 76.64 -11.61 -26.50
N VAL A 103 76.47 -11.76 -25.17
CA VAL A 103 76.86 -12.91 -24.32
C VAL A 103 78.34 -13.07 -23.90
N LEU A 104 78.52 -12.86 -22.59
CA LEU A 104 79.43 -13.50 -21.62
C LEU A 104 80.89 -13.04 -21.48
N ALA A 105 81.24 -12.93 -20.18
CA ALA A 105 82.55 -12.91 -19.53
C ALA A 105 83.35 -11.60 -19.58
N ASP A 106 83.18 -10.79 -18.53
CA ASP A 106 84.30 -10.53 -17.60
C ASP A 106 83.74 -10.27 -16.19
N GLU A 107 84.36 -10.95 -15.21
CA GLU A 107 83.92 -11.01 -13.82
C GLU A 107 84.25 -9.73 -13.05
N GLU A 108 83.22 -8.97 -12.69
CA GLU A 108 83.23 -8.09 -11.51
C GLU A 108 82.39 -8.75 -10.38
N PRO A 109 82.89 -8.88 -9.13
CA PRO A 109 82.26 -9.68 -8.07
C PRO A 109 81.02 -9.03 -7.41
N GLY A 110 80.17 -8.34 -8.17
CA GLY A 110 78.96 -7.67 -7.67
C GLY A 110 77.68 -7.84 -8.50
N SER A 111 77.73 -8.44 -9.70
CA SER A 111 76.64 -8.42 -10.69
C SER A 111 75.76 -9.68 -10.75
N GLY A 112 76.14 -10.77 -10.08
CA GLY A 112 75.39 -12.06 -10.06
C GLY A 112 74.07 -12.05 -9.26
N LEU A 113 73.95 -11.23 -8.22
CA LEU A 113 72.71 -11.14 -7.41
C LEU A 113 71.60 -10.33 -8.10
N VAL A 114 71.95 -9.42 -9.02
CA VAL A 114 71.00 -8.54 -9.69
C VAL A 114 70.28 -9.27 -10.83
N LEU A 115 70.98 -10.14 -11.54
CA LEU A 115 70.39 -10.95 -12.62
C LEU A 115 69.40 -11.99 -12.07
N THR A 116 69.78 -12.72 -11.02
CA THR A 116 68.96 -13.77 -10.39
C THR A 116 67.67 -13.21 -9.76
N THR A 117 67.76 -12.04 -9.12
CA THR A 117 66.58 -11.35 -8.57
C THR A 117 65.65 -10.81 -9.66
N PHE A 118 66.18 -10.38 -10.81
CA PHE A 118 65.38 -9.94 -11.96
C PHE A 118 64.62 -11.11 -12.62
N PHE A 119 65.28 -12.25 -12.83
CA PHE A 119 64.65 -13.47 -13.37
C PHE A 119 63.56 -14.02 -12.44
N LEU A 120 63.80 -14.09 -11.11
CA LEU A 120 62.77 -14.50 -10.15
C LEU A 120 61.56 -13.56 -10.15
N SER A 121 61.79 -12.25 -10.27
CA SER A 121 60.72 -11.26 -10.29
C SER A 121 59.87 -11.32 -11.54
N ARG A 122 60.49 -11.61 -12.68
CA ARG A 122 59.80 -11.82 -13.96
C ARG A 122 58.96 -13.09 -13.91
N LYS A 123 59.48 -14.17 -13.30
CA LYS A 123 58.77 -15.43 -13.10
C LYS A 123 57.52 -15.26 -12.23
N ILE A 124 57.65 -14.60 -11.07
CA ILE A 124 56.51 -14.32 -10.17
C ILE A 124 55.43 -13.45 -10.87
N ARG A 125 55.86 -12.51 -11.72
CA ARG A 125 54.93 -11.64 -12.45
C ARG A 125 54.15 -12.40 -13.54
N LEU A 126 54.81 -13.35 -14.22
CA LEU A 126 54.15 -14.25 -15.18
C LEU A 126 53.20 -15.23 -14.50
N GLU A 127 53.59 -15.78 -13.34
CA GLU A 127 52.73 -16.67 -12.53
C GLU A 127 51.48 -15.94 -12.02
N ARG A 128 51.61 -14.68 -11.59
CA ARG A 128 50.47 -13.82 -11.22
C ARG A 128 49.54 -13.56 -12.41
N GLN A 129 50.10 -13.27 -13.59
CA GLN A 129 49.29 -13.05 -14.79
C GLN A 129 48.51 -14.30 -15.21
N GLY A 130 49.07 -15.50 -15.00
CA GLY A 130 48.37 -16.77 -15.20
C GLY A 130 47.19 -16.94 -14.24
N LEU A 131 47.39 -16.65 -12.95
CA LEU A 131 46.33 -16.72 -11.94
C LEU A 131 45.24 -15.67 -12.13
N GLU A 132 45.60 -14.44 -12.52
CA GLU A 132 44.62 -13.40 -12.84
C GLU A 132 43.75 -13.80 -14.05
N SER A 133 44.32 -14.52 -15.03
CA SER A 133 43.56 -15.08 -16.16
C SER A 133 42.59 -16.18 -15.70
N GLU A 134 43.06 -17.14 -14.89
CA GLU A 134 42.20 -18.21 -14.35
C GLU A 134 41.08 -17.65 -13.46
N LEU A 135 41.39 -16.64 -12.64
CA LEU A 135 40.39 -15.94 -11.81
C LEU A 135 39.33 -15.25 -12.69
N ALA A 136 39.77 -14.53 -13.74
CA ALA A 136 38.86 -13.86 -14.66
C ALA A 136 37.93 -14.85 -15.41
N GLU A 137 38.45 -16.00 -15.81
CA GLU A 137 37.66 -17.06 -16.44
C GLU A 137 36.60 -17.64 -15.48
N VAL A 138 36.99 -17.99 -14.26
CA VAL A 138 36.07 -18.54 -13.25
C VAL A 138 35.03 -17.50 -12.81
N ASP A 139 35.42 -16.23 -12.68
CA ASP A 139 34.48 -15.13 -12.39
C ASP A 139 33.52 -14.87 -13.56
N SER A 140 33.96 -15.05 -14.81
CA SER A 140 33.08 -14.95 -15.98
C SER A 140 32.02 -16.06 -15.99
N GLN A 141 32.42 -17.29 -15.66
CA GLN A 141 31.52 -18.44 -15.53
C GLN A 141 30.53 -18.23 -14.37
N ARG A 142 31.01 -17.73 -13.23
CA ARG A 142 30.16 -17.37 -12.09
C ARG A 142 29.14 -16.31 -12.47
N LYS A 143 29.56 -15.21 -13.13
CA LYS A 143 28.66 -14.13 -13.56
C LYS A 143 27.60 -14.66 -14.52
N TYR A 144 28.00 -15.49 -15.49
CA TYR A 144 27.07 -16.13 -16.42
C TYR A 144 25.99 -16.96 -15.72
N LEU A 145 26.37 -17.81 -14.76
CA LEU A 145 25.41 -18.60 -13.99
C LEU A 145 24.53 -17.75 -13.09
N ILE A 146 25.05 -16.67 -12.50
CA ILE A 146 24.25 -15.72 -11.71
C ILE A 146 23.22 -15.02 -12.62
N THR A 147 23.61 -14.57 -13.81
CA THR A 147 22.67 -13.96 -14.77
C THR A 147 21.57 -14.95 -15.15
N LYS A 148 21.91 -16.19 -15.51
CA LYS A 148 20.92 -17.25 -15.77
C LYS A 148 20.02 -17.54 -14.58
N LYS A 149 20.56 -17.53 -13.36
CA LYS A 149 19.77 -17.69 -12.14
C LYS A 149 18.77 -16.56 -12.00
N THR A 150 19.19 -15.31 -12.20
CA THR A 150 18.30 -14.15 -12.12
C THR A 150 17.20 -14.18 -13.17
N GLU A 151 17.48 -14.68 -14.38
CA GLU A 151 16.47 -14.90 -15.43
C GLU A 151 15.46 -15.96 -15.01
N ALA A 152 15.91 -17.12 -14.49
CA ALA A 152 15.04 -18.19 -14.02
C ALA A 152 14.20 -17.79 -12.78
N GLU A 153 14.76 -16.99 -11.88
CA GLU A 153 14.02 -16.40 -10.75
C GLU A 153 12.97 -15.39 -11.21
N GLN A 154 13.26 -14.61 -12.27
CA GLN A 154 12.27 -13.71 -12.85
C GLN A 154 11.14 -14.46 -13.53
N THR A 155 11.42 -15.55 -14.27
CA THR A 155 10.36 -16.40 -14.84
C THR A 155 9.53 -17.06 -13.75
N LEU A 156 10.16 -17.54 -12.68
CA LEU A 156 9.45 -18.10 -11.53
C LEU A 156 8.51 -17.07 -10.90
N LYS A 157 9.00 -15.86 -10.59
CA LYS A 157 8.19 -14.79 -10.01
C LYS A 157 7.03 -14.36 -10.91
N ARG A 158 7.23 -14.36 -12.23
CA ARG A 158 6.17 -14.05 -13.20
C ARG A 158 5.10 -15.14 -13.19
N ALA A 159 5.48 -16.41 -13.30
CA ALA A 159 4.55 -17.53 -13.29
C ALA A 159 3.79 -17.66 -11.95
N GLU A 160 4.46 -17.45 -10.81
CA GLU A 160 3.82 -17.40 -9.49
C GLU A 160 2.83 -16.23 -9.36
N ALA A 161 3.16 -15.06 -9.92
CA ALA A 161 2.24 -13.93 -9.95
C ALA A 161 1.02 -14.19 -10.85
N GLU A 162 1.19 -14.89 -11.96
CA GLU A 162 0.09 -15.32 -12.84
C GLU A 162 -0.81 -16.34 -12.14
N LEU A 163 -0.24 -17.34 -11.48
CA LEU A 163 -1.00 -18.30 -10.67
C LEU A 163 -1.79 -17.59 -9.55
N ALA A 164 -1.19 -16.62 -8.88
CA ALA A 164 -1.86 -15.85 -7.84
C ALA A 164 -3.03 -15.01 -8.39
N ARG A 165 -2.89 -14.43 -9.58
CA ARG A 165 -3.99 -13.72 -10.27
C ARG A 165 -5.14 -14.66 -10.61
N GLU A 166 -4.83 -15.85 -11.10
CA GLU A 166 -5.85 -16.87 -11.39
C GLU A 166 -6.55 -17.31 -10.10
N GLN A 167 -5.80 -17.63 -9.04
CA GLN A 167 -6.35 -17.98 -7.73
C GLN A 167 -7.21 -16.86 -7.13
N SER A 168 -6.87 -15.58 -7.39
CA SER A 168 -7.71 -14.45 -7.00
C SER A 168 -9.08 -14.50 -7.68
N ALA A 169 -9.17 -14.93 -8.94
CA ALA A 169 -10.44 -15.07 -9.65
C ALA A 169 -11.31 -16.21 -9.08
N ASP A 170 -10.74 -17.40 -8.79
CA ASP A 170 -11.50 -18.49 -8.12
C ASP A 170 -11.95 -18.05 -6.73
N THR A 171 -11.08 -17.40 -5.96
CA THR A 171 -11.40 -16.88 -4.62
C THR A 171 -12.51 -15.82 -4.70
N GLN A 172 -12.48 -14.94 -5.70
CA GLN A 172 -13.54 -13.96 -5.93
C GLN A 172 -14.87 -14.62 -6.24
N LYS A 173 -14.89 -15.68 -7.07
CA LYS A 173 -16.10 -16.45 -7.35
C LYS A 173 -16.61 -17.19 -6.11
N LEU A 174 -15.72 -17.83 -5.36
CA LEU A 174 -16.06 -18.51 -4.10
C LEU A 174 -16.63 -17.55 -3.06
N ASN A 175 -16.04 -16.37 -2.88
CA ASN A 175 -16.54 -15.35 -1.94
C ASN A 175 -17.90 -14.79 -2.39
N ARG A 176 -18.15 -14.70 -3.71
CA ARG A 176 -19.48 -14.35 -4.24
C ARG A 176 -20.48 -15.47 -3.97
N MET A 177 -20.07 -16.72 -4.15
CA MET A 177 -20.90 -17.89 -3.84
C MET A 177 -21.22 -17.97 -2.35
N GLU A 178 -20.28 -17.68 -1.45
CA GLU A 178 -20.53 -17.67 0.00
C GLU A 178 -21.60 -16.64 0.39
N LYS A 179 -21.53 -15.43 -0.18
CA LYS A 179 -22.55 -14.39 0.04
C LYS A 179 -23.90 -14.76 -0.56
N TRP A 180 -23.90 -15.53 -1.64
CA TRP A 180 -25.12 -15.87 -2.38
C TRP A 180 -25.82 -17.11 -1.80
N ASP A 181 -25.06 -18.17 -1.54
CA ASP A 181 -25.52 -19.44 -1.00
C ASP A 181 -24.40 -20.15 -0.23
N VAL A 182 -24.49 -20.05 1.10
CA VAL A 182 -23.56 -20.69 2.03
C VAL A 182 -23.60 -22.22 1.93
N ALA A 183 -24.76 -22.82 1.64
CA ALA A 183 -24.90 -24.28 1.55
C ALA A 183 -24.13 -24.82 0.35
N THR A 184 -24.34 -24.19 -0.81
CA THR A 184 -23.63 -24.53 -2.05
C THR A 184 -22.12 -24.29 -1.91
N PHE A 185 -21.70 -23.20 -1.28
CA PHE A 185 -20.28 -22.93 -1.00
C PHE A 185 -19.63 -24.02 -0.16
N ARG A 186 -20.27 -24.43 0.95
CA ARG A 186 -19.75 -25.49 1.83
C ARG A 186 -19.69 -26.85 1.14
N ALA A 187 -20.65 -27.16 0.26
CA ALA A 187 -20.58 -28.37 -0.51
C ALA A 187 -19.51 -28.37 -1.59
N ILE A 188 -19.23 -27.22 -2.22
CA ILE A 188 -18.09 -27.11 -3.13
C ILE A 188 -16.80 -27.44 -2.37
N GLN A 189 -16.63 -26.91 -1.16
CA GLN A 189 -15.48 -27.26 -0.31
C GLN A 189 -15.45 -28.77 0.03
N TRP A 190 -16.60 -29.34 0.38
CA TRP A 190 -16.71 -30.76 0.70
C TRP A 190 -16.38 -31.67 -0.49
N VAL A 191 -16.93 -31.38 -1.67
CA VAL A 191 -16.64 -32.12 -2.92
C VAL A 191 -15.17 -31.99 -3.31
N ARG A 192 -14.56 -30.80 -3.13
CA ARG A 192 -13.12 -30.59 -3.37
C ARG A 192 -12.25 -31.43 -2.42
N ALA A 193 -12.67 -31.64 -1.18
CA ALA A 193 -11.97 -32.48 -0.21
C ALA A 193 -12.18 -33.99 -0.46
N HIS A 194 -13.35 -34.38 -0.95
CA HIS A 194 -13.76 -35.79 -1.09
C HIS A 194 -13.82 -36.26 -2.55
N LYS A 195 -12.95 -35.73 -3.42
CA LYS A 195 -12.87 -36.15 -4.83
C LYS A 195 -12.64 -37.65 -5.02
N HIS A 196 -11.98 -38.30 -4.05
CA HIS A 196 -11.68 -39.72 -4.07
C HIS A 196 -12.90 -40.64 -3.88
N LEU A 197 -14.03 -40.11 -3.41
CA LEU A 197 -15.26 -40.89 -3.24
C LEU A 197 -16.03 -41.10 -4.55
N PHE A 198 -15.75 -40.26 -5.56
CA PHE A 198 -16.48 -40.26 -6.81
C PHE A 198 -15.74 -41.07 -7.87
N ARG A 199 -16.50 -41.79 -8.69
CA ARG A 199 -15.98 -42.57 -9.80
C ARG A 199 -15.54 -41.67 -10.96
N MET A 200 -16.31 -40.64 -11.25
CA MET A 200 -15.97 -39.62 -12.25
C MET A 200 -15.98 -38.21 -11.65
N GLU A 201 -15.41 -37.24 -12.37
CA GLU A 201 -15.40 -35.85 -11.89
C GLU A 201 -16.85 -35.32 -11.81
N VAL A 202 -17.28 -35.05 -10.58
CA VAL A 202 -18.49 -34.26 -10.30
C VAL A 202 -18.15 -32.81 -10.58
N PHE A 203 -18.83 -32.22 -11.56
CA PHE A 203 -18.67 -30.81 -11.85
C PHE A 203 -19.40 -29.98 -10.80
N GLU A 204 -18.71 -28.94 -10.34
CA GLU A 204 -19.26 -27.90 -9.46
C GLU A 204 -20.40 -27.15 -10.17
N THR A 205 -20.91 -26.10 -9.52
CA THR A 205 -21.98 -25.30 -10.11
C THR A 205 -21.55 -24.65 -11.44
N PRO A 206 -22.49 -24.47 -12.39
CA PRO A 206 -22.22 -23.77 -13.65
C PRO A 206 -21.61 -22.37 -13.45
N PHE A 207 -21.96 -21.69 -12.36
CA PHE A 207 -21.36 -20.41 -11.98
C PHE A 207 -19.83 -20.48 -11.81
N MET A 208 -19.32 -21.58 -11.25
CA MET A 208 -17.89 -21.79 -11.03
C MET A 208 -17.17 -22.21 -12.31
N ARG A 209 -17.82 -23.00 -13.20
CA ARG A 209 -17.14 -23.64 -14.33
C ARG A 209 -17.38 -23.01 -15.70
N VAL A 210 -18.42 -22.16 -15.86
CA VAL A 210 -18.78 -21.55 -17.15
C VAL A 210 -18.17 -20.15 -17.27
N THR A 211 -17.61 -19.84 -18.44
CA THR A 211 -17.10 -18.50 -18.81
C THR A 211 -17.76 -18.03 -20.10
N VAL A 212 -17.99 -16.73 -20.21
CA VAL A 212 -18.43 -16.10 -21.46
C VAL A 212 -17.18 -15.61 -22.21
N LYS A 213 -17.02 -15.99 -23.48
CA LYS A 213 -15.86 -15.59 -24.31
C LYS A 213 -15.77 -14.07 -24.46
N ASP A 214 -16.91 -13.45 -24.73
CA ASP A 214 -17.03 -12.02 -25.01
C ASP A 214 -17.86 -11.31 -23.93
N GLN A 215 -17.27 -10.32 -23.25
CA GLN A 215 -17.90 -9.62 -22.13
C GLN A 215 -19.21 -8.90 -22.51
N ARG A 216 -19.36 -8.50 -23.77
CA ARG A 216 -20.54 -7.77 -24.27
C ARG A 216 -21.80 -8.62 -24.25
N TYR A 217 -21.67 -9.93 -24.39
CA TYR A 217 -22.80 -10.86 -24.39
C TYR A 217 -23.13 -11.38 -22.98
N VAL A 218 -22.39 -10.97 -21.94
CA VAL A 218 -22.59 -11.48 -20.57
C VAL A 218 -24.00 -11.21 -20.07
N GLY A 219 -24.56 -10.00 -20.30
CA GLY A 219 -25.94 -9.69 -19.89
C GLY A 219 -26.96 -10.58 -20.58
N ALA A 220 -26.83 -10.75 -21.90
CA ALA A 220 -27.73 -11.61 -22.68
C ALA A 220 -27.63 -13.08 -22.27
N VAL A 221 -26.41 -13.59 -22.06
CA VAL A 221 -26.17 -14.97 -21.63
C VAL A 221 -26.64 -15.19 -20.19
N GLU A 222 -26.42 -14.23 -19.28
CA GLU A 222 -26.90 -14.28 -17.89
C GLU A 222 -28.42 -14.31 -17.82
N ALA A 223 -29.13 -13.57 -18.68
CA ALA A 223 -30.59 -13.62 -18.76
C ALA A 223 -31.14 -14.94 -19.33
N CYS A 224 -30.34 -15.66 -20.13
CA CYS A 224 -30.71 -16.98 -20.63
C CYS A 224 -30.86 -18.00 -19.50
N PHE A 225 -30.08 -17.85 -18.43
CA PHE A 225 -30.30 -18.62 -17.21
C PHE A 225 -31.53 -18.04 -16.49
N GLY A 226 -32.56 -18.87 -16.28
CA GLY A 226 -33.80 -18.43 -15.59
C GLY A 226 -33.56 -17.95 -14.15
N ALA A 227 -34.53 -17.27 -13.54
CA ALA A 227 -34.44 -16.81 -12.15
C ALA A 227 -34.20 -17.96 -11.16
N ALA A 228 -34.74 -19.17 -11.38
CA ALA A 228 -34.43 -20.36 -10.58
C ALA A 228 -33.02 -20.90 -10.83
N GLN A 229 -32.50 -20.63 -12.03
CA GLN A 229 -31.18 -21.01 -12.45
C GLN A 229 -30.17 -20.04 -11.84
N MET A 230 -30.18 -18.74 -12.16
CA MET A 230 -29.14 -17.80 -11.71
C MET A 230 -29.43 -16.87 -10.52
N LYS A 231 -30.58 -16.98 -9.82
CA LYS A 231 -31.17 -15.89 -9.00
C LYS A 231 -30.22 -14.90 -8.30
N VAL A 232 -30.04 -13.76 -8.96
CA VAL A 232 -29.52 -12.48 -8.43
C VAL A 232 -30.45 -11.92 -7.34
N CYS A 233 -29.85 -11.33 -6.29
CA CYS A 233 -30.50 -10.70 -5.14
C CYS A 233 -31.59 -9.67 -5.49
N CYS A 234 -32.81 -9.90 -4.97
CA CYS A 234 -33.58 -9.01 -4.09
C CYS A 234 -34.79 -9.76 -3.53
N PHE A 235 -35.08 -9.52 -2.24
CA PHE A 235 -36.16 -10.06 -1.40
C PHE A 235 -36.02 -11.49 -0.84
N ALA A 236 -35.87 -11.52 0.49
CA ALA A 236 -36.25 -12.60 1.37
C ALA A 236 -37.75 -12.91 1.24
N PHE A 237 -38.14 -14.15 1.55
CA PHE A 237 -39.47 -14.77 1.38
C PHE A 237 -39.80 -15.26 -0.04
N LEU A 238 -39.39 -16.48 -0.37
CA LEU A 238 -40.28 -17.61 -0.71
C LEU A 238 -39.46 -18.85 -1.10
N GLU A 239 -39.93 -20.01 -0.67
CA GLU A 239 -39.36 -21.33 -0.89
C GLU A 239 -39.27 -21.74 -2.37
N ALA A 240 -38.24 -22.56 -2.63
CA ALA A 240 -38.13 -23.57 -3.69
C ALA A 240 -38.45 -23.16 -5.14
N VAL A 241 -37.44 -22.68 -5.87
CA VAL A 241 -37.31 -23.00 -7.31
C VAL A 241 -35.81 -23.14 -7.66
N GLU A 242 -35.44 -24.34 -8.09
CA GLU A 242 -34.05 -24.83 -8.19
C GLU A 242 -33.53 -24.84 -9.65
N GLY A 243 -32.28 -24.43 -9.88
CA GLY A 243 -31.72 -24.46 -11.23
C GLY A 243 -30.20 -24.22 -11.42
N CYS A 244 -29.50 -23.37 -10.65
CA CYS A 244 -28.01 -23.32 -10.68
C CYS A 244 -27.34 -23.53 -9.32
N ARG A 245 -28.06 -24.12 -8.37
CA ARG A 245 -27.44 -24.87 -7.26
C ARG A 245 -26.98 -26.27 -7.67
N ALA A 246 -27.30 -26.67 -8.90
CA ALA A 246 -27.13 -28.03 -9.36
C ALA A 246 -25.64 -28.39 -9.54
N PHE A 247 -25.18 -29.37 -8.76
CA PHE A 247 -23.96 -30.10 -9.09
C PHE A 247 -24.24 -31.01 -10.29
N VAL A 248 -23.38 -30.94 -11.31
CA VAL A 248 -23.56 -31.70 -12.54
C VAL A 248 -22.72 -32.98 -12.43
N CYS A 249 -23.40 -34.10 -12.27
CA CYS A 249 -22.77 -35.41 -12.21
C CYS A 249 -22.84 -36.07 -13.60
N GLN A 250 -21.81 -36.83 -13.95
CA GLN A 250 -21.76 -37.58 -15.22
C GLN A 250 -22.29 -39.01 -15.08
N CYS A 251 -22.35 -39.55 -13.85
CA CYS A 251 -22.82 -40.90 -13.53
C CYS A 251 -23.98 -40.85 -12.53
N ALA A 252 -24.85 -41.87 -12.60
CA ALA A 252 -25.95 -42.06 -11.64
C ALA A 252 -25.41 -42.33 -10.23
N GLU A 253 -24.43 -43.23 -10.13
CA GLU A 253 -23.79 -43.66 -8.87
C GLU A 253 -23.21 -42.47 -8.10
N ASP A 254 -22.54 -41.55 -8.81
CA ASP A 254 -21.94 -40.35 -8.21
C ASP A 254 -23.02 -39.36 -7.73
N ALA A 255 -24.13 -39.23 -8.48
CA ALA A 255 -25.25 -38.38 -8.09
C ALA A 255 -25.96 -38.89 -6.83
N ASP A 256 -26.14 -40.21 -6.72
CA ASP A 256 -26.74 -40.85 -5.55
C ASP A 256 -25.81 -40.76 -4.33
N THR A 257 -24.50 -40.95 -4.55
CA THR A 257 -23.47 -40.79 -3.49
C THR A 257 -23.44 -39.37 -2.96
N LEU A 258 -23.51 -38.37 -3.85
CA LEU A 258 -23.53 -36.96 -3.46
C LEU A 258 -24.82 -36.60 -2.70
N ASN A 259 -25.98 -37.06 -3.18
CA ASN A 259 -27.25 -36.85 -2.50
C ASN A 259 -27.27 -37.51 -1.11
N LYS A 260 -26.77 -38.74 -1.00
CA LYS A 260 -26.71 -39.46 0.27
C LYS A 260 -25.86 -38.71 1.30
N HIS A 261 -24.64 -38.32 0.94
CA HIS A 261 -23.74 -37.67 1.91
C HIS A 261 -24.14 -36.24 2.27
N ILE A 262 -24.68 -35.47 1.31
CA ILE A 262 -24.99 -34.06 1.55
C ILE A 262 -26.42 -33.90 2.09
N ASN A 263 -27.42 -34.49 1.41
CA ASN A 263 -28.83 -34.26 1.71
C ASN A 263 -29.37 -35.22 2.78
N ASP A 264 -28.98 -36.50 2.73
CA ASP A 264 -29.52 -37.52 3.65
C ASP A 264 -28.73 -37.58 4.96
N ASP A 265 -27.40 -37.68 4.89
CA ASP A 265 -26.49 -37.74 6.05
C ASP A 265 -26.33 -36.35 6.74
N ARG A 266 -26.79 -35.28 6.08
CA ARG A 266 -26.80 -33.89 6.58
C ARG A 266 -25.44 -33.42 7.15
N VAL A 267 -24.34 -33.81 6.51
CA VAL A 267 -22.97 -33.47 6.92
C VAL A 267 -22.74 -31.95 7.03
N LEU A 268 -23.53 -31.14 6.31
CA LEU A 268 -23.43 -29.68 6.28
C LEU A 268 -24.37 -28.95 7.27
N GLY A 269 -25.25 -29.67 7.99
CA GLY A 269 -26.22 -29.13 8.95
C GLY A 269 -27.69 -29.40 8.56
N GLN A 270 -28.63 -29.27 9.51
CA GLN A 270 -30.03 -29.72 9.32
C GLN A 270 -30.83 -28.94 8.26
N ASP A 271 -30.42 -27.71 7.93
CA ASP A 271 -31.16 -26.79 7.05
C ASP A 271 -30.49 -26.56 5.68
N MET A 272 -29.38 -27.25 5.39
CA MET A 272 -28.61 -27.05 4.16
C MET A 272 -28.87 -28.19 3.16
N ARG A 273 -29.60 -27.89 2.08
CA ARG A 273 -29.91 -28.83 0.99
C ARG A 273 -29.37 -28.34 -0.34
N ILE A 274 -29.01 -29.30 -1.19
CA ILE A 274 -28.35 -29.03 -2.46
C ILE A 274 -29.00 -29.82 -3.58
N THR A 275 -29.16 -29.18 -4.72
CA THR A 275 -29.67 -29.82 -5.93
C THR A 275 -28.53 -30.60 -6.61
N VAL A 276 -28.79 -31.85 -6.95
CA VAL A 276 -27.87 -32.67 -7.76
C VAL A 276 -28.56 -33.00 -9.08
N TRP A 277 -27.88 -32.74 -10.19
CA TRP A 277 -28.41 -33.01 -11.52
C TRP A 277 -27.67 -34.16 -12.20
N TYR A 278 -28.45 -35.15 -12.61
CA TYR A 278 -28.01 -36.22 -13.50
C TYR A 278 -29.17 -36.69 -14.38
N ARG A 279 -28.88 -36.89 -15.67
CA ARG A 279 -29.76 -37.48 -16.67
C ARG A 279 -28.92 -38.29 -17.65
N ALA A 280 -29.32 -39.53 -17.93
CA ALA A 280 -28.67 -40.35 -18.95
C ALA A 280 -28.63 -39.62 -20.30
N GLN A 281 -27.47 -39.64 -20.97
CA GLN A 281 -27.28 -38.98 -22.26
C GLN A 281 -28.01 -39.77 -23.35
N ASN A 282 -29.14 -39.22 -23.82
CA ASN A 282 -29.93 -39.80 -24.90
C ASN A 282 -30.05 -38.77 -26.03
N PRO A 283 -29.19 -38.84 -27.08
CA PRO A 283 -29.17 -37.87 -28.17
C PRO A 283 -30.53 -37.66 -28.84
N ASN A 284 -31.35 -38.71 -28.91
CA ASN A 284 -32.70 -38.68 -29.48
C ASN A 284 -33.71 -37.81 -28.71
N HIS A 285 -33.40 -37.41 -27.47
CA HIS A 285 -34.24 -36.54 -26.65
C HIS A 285 -33.83 -35.06 -26.72
N LEU A 286 -32.73 -34.72 -27.42
CA LEU A 286 -32.38 -33.32 -27.69
C LEU A 286 -33.25 -32.79 -28.82
N LEU A 287 -33.77 -31.58 -28.61
CA LEU A 287 -34.47 -30.85 -29.64
C LEU A 287 -33.46 -30.18 -30.57
N PRO A 288 -33.69 -30.17 -31.90
CA PRO A 288 -32.80 -29.47 -32.82
C PRO A 288 -32.89 -27.95 -32.64
N GLU A 289 -31.87 -27.27 -33.16
CA GLU A 289 -31.82 -25.80 -33.21
C GLU A 289 -33.00 -25.25 -34.05
N PRO A 290 -33.68 -24.17 -33.59
CA PRO A 290 -34.91 -23.69 -34.23
C PRO A 290 -34.69 -23.09 -35.62
N MET A 291 -33.55 -22.44 -35.86
CA MET A 291 -33.20 -21.77 -37.11
C MET A 291 -31.81 -22.20 -37.55
N ASP A 292 -31.55 -22.19 -38.86
CA ASP A 292 -30.19 -22.39 -39.34
C ASP A 292 -29.34 -21.11 -39.14
N ARG A 293 -28.02 -21.26 -39.13
CA ARG A 293 -27.06 -20.16 -38.89
C ARG A 293 -27.15 -19.08 -39.96
N GLU A 294 -27.47 -19.44 -41.20
CA GLU A 294 -27.65 -18.49 -42.30
C GLU A 294 -28.94 -17.67 -42.13
N GLU A 295 -30.04 -18.34 -41.76
CA GLU A 295 -31.33 -17.70 -41.49
C GLU A 295 -31.24 -16.73 -40.30
N MET A 296 -30.48 -17.09 -39.27
CA MET A 296 -30.21 -16.23 -38.12
C MET A 296 -29.50 -14.93 -38.51
N ARG A 297 -28.47 -15.01 -39.37
CA ARG A 297 -27.74 -13.83 -39.83
C ARG A 297 -28.63 -12.89 -40.66
N GLN A 298 -29.54 -13.43 -41.46
CA GLN A 298 -30.50 -12.64 -42.23
C GLN A 298 -31.45 -11.83 -41.35
N LEU A 299 -31.80 -12.36 -40.17
CA LEU A 299 -32.63 -11.67 -39.18
C LEU A 299 -31.82 -10.71 -38.29
N GLY A 300 -30.49 -10.72 -38.38
CA GLY A 300 -29.61 -9.89 -37.55
C GLY A 300 -29.26 -10.49 -36.19
N PHE A 301 -29.34 -11.81 -36.05
CA PHE A 301 -28.77 -12.53 -34.90
C PHE A 301 -27.28 -12.79 -35.10
N ASP A 302 -26.52 -12.65 -34.01
CA ASP A 302 -25.07 -12.85 -34.01
C ASP A 302 -24.73 -14.36 -33.90
N GLY A 303 -25.52 -15.12 -33.14
CA GLY A 303 -25.38 -16.57 -32.97
C GLY A 303 -26.25 -17.13 -31.84
N TYR A 304 -26.04 -18.41 -31.50
CA TYR A 304 -26.68 -19.03 -30.33
C TYR A 304 -25.89 -18.76 -29.06
N ALA A 305 -26.59 -18.74 -27.91
CA ALA A 305 -25.98 -18.53 -26.60
C ALA A 305 -24.87 -19.53 -26.29
N LEU A 306 -24.99 -20.76 -26.80
CA LEU A 306 -23.99 -21.82 -26.60
C LEU A 306 -22.64 -21.50 -27.25
N ASP A 307 -22.61 -20.79 -28.39
CA ASP A 307 -21.38 -20.51 -29.13
C ASP A 307 -20.47 -19.51 -28.38
N TYR A 308 -21.07 -18.62 -27.59
CA TYR A 308 -20.39 -17.59 -26.80
C TYR A 308 -19.91 -18.07 -25.43
N LEU A 309 -20.19 -19.33 -25.08
CA LEU A 309 -19.81 -19.93 -23.81
C LEU A 309 -18.59 -20.84 -23.97
N GLU A 310 -17.77 -20.86 -22.92
CA GLU A 310 -16.67 -21.80 -22.70
C GLU A 310 -17.01 -22.61 -21.45
N PHE A 311 -17.02 -23.94 -21.60
CA PHE A 311 -17.43 -24.88 -20.55
C PHE A 311 -16.83 -26.27 -20.77
N PRO A 312 -16.68 -27.08 -19.70
CA PRO A 312 -16.23 -28.47 -19.81
C PRO A 312 -17.25 -29.34 -20.57
N GLU A 313 -16.77 -30.28 -21.40
CA GLU A 313 -17.61 -31.09 -22.27
C GLU A 313 -18.71 -31.86 -21.53
N GLY A 314 -18.41 -32.40 -20.34
CA GLY A 314 -19.39 -33.11 -19.54
C GLY A 314 -20.55 -32.24 -19.01
N MET A 315 -20.43 -30.91 -19.06
CA MET A 315 -21.52 -29.97 -18.74
C MET A 315 -22.39 -29.62 -19.96
N ARG A 316 -21.96 -29.96 -21.18
CA ARG A 316 -22.71 -29.65 -22.41
C ARG A 316 -24.14 -30.18 -22.35
N TRP A 317 -24.30 -31.43 -21.90
CA TRP A 317 -25.60 -32.09 -21.79
C TRP A 317 -26.55 -31.33 -20.84
N PHE A 318 -26.03 -30.79 -19.75
CA PHE A 318 -26.77 -29.97 -18.80
C PHE A 318 -27.24 -28.65 -19.44
N LEU A 319 -26.32 -27.93 -20.11
CA LEU A 319 -26.59 -26.64 -20.74
C LEU A 319 -27.57 -26.76 -21.91
N THR A 320 -27.51 -27.87 -22.67
CA THR A 320 -28.45 -28.12 -23.75
C THR A 320 -29.80 -28.58 -23.23
N HIS A 321 -29.87 -29.55 -22.32
CA HIS A 321 -31.13 -30.16 -21.91
C HIS A 321 -31.94 -29.31 -20.92
N ASN A 322 -31.29 -28.71 -19.92
CA ASN A 322 -31.98 -27.97 -18.85
C ASN A 322 -32.15 -26.48 -19.18
N VAL A 323 -31.08 -25.85 -19.70
CA VAL A 323 -31.06 -24.40 -19.97
C VAL A 323 -31.46 -24.07 -21.41
N ASN A 324 -31.44 -25.05 -22.33
CA ASN A 324 -31.77 -24.87 -23.74
C ASN A 324 -30.93 -23.80 -24.46
N LEU A 325 -29.64 -23.64 -24.09
CA LEU A 325 -28.76 -22.61 -24.67
C LEU A 325 -28.52 -22.78 -26.18
N HIS A 326 -28.59 -24.01 -26.68
CA HIS A 326 -28.56 -24.34 -28.11
C HIS A 326 -29.77 -23.81 -28.90
N ARG A 327 -30.84 -23.39 -28.23
CA ARG A 327 -32.08 -22.89 -28.87
C ARG A 327 -32.30 -21.39 -28.63
N THR A 328 -31.41 -20.75 -27.88
CA THR A 328 -31.55 -19.33 -27.53
C THR A 328 -30.66 -18.49 -28.42
N ALA A 329 -31.25 -17.76 -29.35
CA ALA A 329 -30.53 -16.86 -30.25
C ALA A 329 -30.25 -15.52 -29.56
N ILE A 330 -29.10 -14.91 -29.83
CA ILE A 330 -28.68 -13.64 -29.24
C ILE A 330 -28.40 -12.61 -30.34
N SER A 331 -28.89 -11.38 -30.14
CA SER A 331 -28.54 -10.21 -30.96
C SER A 331 -28.31 -8.99 -30.08
N LEU A 332 -27.14 -8.35 -30.24
CA LEU A 332 -26.85 -7.07 -29.59
C LEU A 332 -27.37 -5.86 -30.38
N ARG A 333 -27.52 -5.98 -31.70
CA ARG A 333 -27.89 -4.86 -32.60
C ARG A 333 -29.39 -4.57 -32.60
N GLY A 334 -30.17 -5.52 -32.12
CA GLY A 334 -31.63 -5.47 -32.10
C GLY A 334 -32.22 -6.04 -33.38
N VAL A 335 -33.30 -6.79 -33.23
CA VAL A 335 -33.96 -7.54 -34.31
C VAL A 335 -35.43 -7.14 -34.39
N ASP A 336 -36.02 -7.27 -35.57
CA ASP A 336 -37.47 -7.20 -35.75
C ASP A 336 -38.15 -8.36 -34.99
N ILE A 337 -38.79 -8.01 -33.87
CA ILE A 337 -39.38 -8.93 -32.90
C ILE A 337 -40.50 -9.75 -33.54
N ALA A 338 -41.30 -9.17 -34.43
CA ALA A 338 -42.44 -9.85 -35.04
C ALA A 338 -41.96 -10.98 -35.96
N ARG A 339 -41.01 -10.66 -36.85
CA ARG A 339 -40.43 -11.62 -37.79
C ARG A 339 -39.60 -12.70 -37.09
N ALA A 340 -38.83 -12.34 -36.06
CA ALA A 340 -38.11 -13.31 -35.24
C ALA A 340 -39.05 -14.26 -34.50
N THR A 341 -40.17 -13.75 -33.99
CA THR A 341 -41.16 -14.55 -33.26
C THR A 341 -41.83 -15.57 -34.17
N GLU A 342 -42.21 -15.17 -35.38
CA GLU A 342 -42.78 -16.10 -36.37
C GLU A 342 -41.80 -17.23 -36.73
N MET A 343 -40.54 -16.89 -36.99
CA MET A 343 -39.48 -17.84 -37.37
C MET A 343 -39.18 -18.85 -36.25
N VAL A 344 -39.02 -18.36 -35.02
CA VAL A 344 -38.74 -19.19 -33.84
C VAL A 344 -39.97 -20.03 -33.42
N GLY A 345 -41.18 -19.54 -33.72
CA GLY A 345 -42.45 -20.20 -33.43
C GLY A 345 -42.79 -21.35 -34.39
N ARG A 346 -42.02 -21.56 -35.46
CA ARG A 346 -42.30 -22.58 -36.47
C ARG A 346 -42.19 -23.99 -35.86
N PRO A 347 -43.19 -24.86 -36.07
CA PRO A 347 -43.09 -26.25 -35.68
C PRO A 347 -42.08 -26.95 -36.60
N LYS A 348 -41.08 -27.61 -36.02
CA LYS A 348 -40.03 -28.37 -36.72
C LYS A 348 -39.87 -29.72 -36.01
N ASP A 349 -39.74 -30.81 -36.78
CA ASP A 349 -39.43 -32.17 -36.32
C ASP A 349 -40.04 -32.60 -34.96
N ARG A 350 -41.31 -33.01 -34.98
CA ARG A 350 -42.08 -33.50 -33.80
C ARG A 350 -42.19 -32.50 -32.63
N HIS A 351 -41.71 -31.26 -32.77
CA HIS A 351 -41.81 -30.22 -31.75
C HIS A 351 -42.92 -29.19 -32.10
N PRO A 352 -43.78 -28.78 -31.15
CA PRO A 352 -44.84 -27.78 -31.38
C PRO A 352 -44.34 -26.36 -31.74
N GLY A 353 -43.02 -26.12 -31.71
CA GLY A 353 -42.41 -24.82 -31.96
C GLY A 353 -42.30 -23.97 -30.69
N GLY A 354 -41.47 -22.93 -30.76
CA GLY A 354 -41.22 -22.00 -29.64
C GLY A 354 -39.81 -22.16 -29.04
N ALA A 355 -39.08 -21.05 -28.97
CA ALA A 355 -37.79 -20.93 -28.31
C ALA A 355 -37.64 -19.49 -27.77
N ALA A 356 -36.54 -19.24 -27.07
CA ALA A 356 -36.22 -17.91 -26.58
C ALA A 356 -35.24 -17.20 -27.52
N PHE A 357 -35.28 -15.87 -27.55
CA PHE A 357 -34.22 -15.08 -28.16
C PHE A 357 -34.02 -13.78 -27.39
N VAL A 358 -32.80 -13.22 -27.45
CA VAL A 358 -32.45 -11.95 -26.83
C VAL A 358 -32.22 -10.91 -27.91
N SER A 359 -32.88 -9.76 -27.79
CA SER A 359 -32.74 -8.60 -28.66
C SER A 359 -32.40 -7.37 -27.83
N ARG A 360 -31.17 -6.87 -27.94
CA ARG A 360 -30.60 -5.81 -27.09
C ARG A 360 -30.75 -6.19 -25.61
N ASP A 361 -31.62 -5.47 -24.90
CA ASP A 361 -31.87 -5.64 -23.47
C ASP A 361 -33.22 -6.31 -23.19
N THR A 362 -33.87 -6.87 -24.20
CA THR A 362 -35.16 -7.57 -24.06
C THR A 362 -35.01 -9.03 -24.44
N MET A 363 -35.44 -9.92 -23.56
CA MET A 363 -35.51 -11.35 -23.83
C MET A 363 -36.96 -11.76 -24.11
N ASN A 364 -37.16 -12.35 -25.28
CA ASN A 364 -38.46 -12.78 -25.78
C ASN A 364 -38.56 -14.30 -25.68
N VAL A 365 -39.54 -14.79 -24.94
CA VAL A 365 -39.84 -16.21 -24.81
C VAL A 365 -41.07 -16.51 -25.65
N VAL A 366 -40.83 -17.13 -26.81
CA VAL A 366 -41.90 -17.51 -27.72
C VAL A 366 -42.32 -18.92 -27.40
N SER A 367 -43.61 -19.09 -27.09
CA SER A 367 -44.20 -20.39 -26.90
C SER A 367 -45.49 -20.50 -27.71
N ARG A 368 -45.78 -21.73 -28.15
CA ARG A 368 -47.04 -22.04 -28.81
C ARG A 368 -47.97 -22.70 -27.79
N SER A 369 -49.19 -22.19 -27.68
CA SER A 369 -50.16 -22.77 -26.76
C SER A 369 -50.39 -24.26 -27.07
N ARG A 370 -50.36 -25.10 -26.03
CA ARG A 370 -50.70 -26.53 -26.14
C ARG A 370 -52.21 -26.76 -26.29
N TYR A 371 -53.01 -25.78 -25.88
CA TYR A 371 -54.45 -25.85 -25.81
C TYR A 371 -55.11 -24.83 -26.74
N GLY A 372 -56.34 -25.11 -27.19
CA GLY A 372 -57.09 -24.22 -28.09
C GLY A 372 -56.48 -24.13 -29.49
N MET A 373 -56.54 -22.94 -30.11
CA MET A 373 -56.10 -22.68 -31.50
C MET A 373 -54.56 -22.69 -31.70
N LYS A 374 -53.78 -23.15 -30.70
CA LYS A 374 -52.31 -23.19 -30.74
C LYS A 374 -51.69 -21.86 -31.19
N ALA A 375 -52.23 -20.76 -30.65
CA ALA A 375 -51.76 -19.42 -30.92
C ALA A 375 -50.31 -19.24 -30.45
N LEU A 376 -49.59 -18.36 -31.14
CA LEU A 376 -48.23 -17.99 -30.79
C LEU A 376 -48.28 -16.88 -29.73
N THR A 377 -47.66 -17.13 -28.59
CA THR A 377 -47.59 -16.18 -27.48
C THR A 377 -46.13 -15.79 -27.27
N ASN A 378 -45.87 -14.48 -27.21
CA ASN A 378 -44.55 -13.95 -26.86
C ASN A 378 -44.62 -13.32 -25.47
N MET A 379 -43.76 -13.76 -24.57
CA MET A 379 -43.57 -13.13 -23.27
C MET A 379 -42.22 -12.41 -23.27
N THR A 380 -42.26 -11.09 -23.06
CA THR A 380 -41.08 -10.24 -23.03
C THR A 380 -40.62 -10.02 -21.59
N ARG A 381 -39.33 -10.16 -21.32
CA ARG A 381 -38.70 -9.85 -20.02
C ARG A 381 -37.45 -9.03 -20.24
N ASP A 382 -37.23 -8.02 -19.40
CA ASP A 382 -36.04 -7.17 -19.51
C ASP A 382 -34.80 -7.91 -18.99
N VAL A 383 -33.69 -7.73 -19.70
CA VAL A 383 -32.38 -8.25 -19.35
C VAL A 383 -31.75 -7.29 -18.36
N GLY A 384 -31.55 -7.76 -17.12
CA GLY A 384 -30.85 -6.99 -16.09
C GLY A 384 -29.36 -6.82 -16.39
N GLN A 385 -28.72 -5.87 -15.70
CA GLN A 385 -27.27 -5.70 -15.78
C GLN A 385 -26.53 -6.96 -15.30
N PRO A 386 -25.43 -7.35 -15.98
CA PRO A 386 -24.69 -8.57 -15.65
C PRO A 386 -24.00 -8.45 -14.29
N ARG A 387 -24.13 -9.48 -13.45
CA ARG A 387 -23.56 -9.51 -12.10
C ARG A 387 -22.74 -10.76 -11.85
N ASN A 388 -23.22 -11.90 -12.32
CA ASN A 388 -22.71 -13.21 -11.90
C ASN A 388 -21.57 -13.71 -12.79
N LEU A 389 -21.71 -13.62 -14.12
CA LEU A 389 -20.72 -14.15 -15.08
C LEU A 389 -19.66 -13.13 -15.54
N THR A 390 -19.49 -12.04 -14.78
CA THR A 390 -18.52 -10.99 -15.09
C THR A 390 -17.06 -11.39 -14.85
N VAL A 391 -16.81 -12.37 -14.00
CA VAL A 391 -15.45 -12.86 -13.69
C VAL A 391 -15.18 -14.13 -14.50
N PRO A 392 -14.08 -14.21 -15.26
CA PRO A 392 -13.74 -15.41 -16.02
C PRO A 392 -13.42 -16.59 -15.08
N THR A 393 -13.82 -17.79 -15.48
CA THR A 393 -13.39 -19.04 -14.82
C THR A 393 -11.95 -19.37 -15.18
N ILE A 394 -11.24 -19.99 -14.24
CA ILE A 394 -9.91 -20.56 -14.50
C ILE A 394 -10.05 -21.81 -15.37
N ASP A 395 -9.38 -21.80 -16.51
CA ASP A 395 -9.17 -23.01 -17.31
C ASP A 395 -8.17 -23.94 -16.61
N PRO A 396 -8.54 -25.20 -16.29
CA PRO A 396 -7.62 -26.16 -15.68
C PRO A 396 -6.38 -26.46 -16.54
N GLU A 397 -6.47 -26.38 -17.86
CA GLU A 397 -5.30 -26.59 -18.73
C GLU A 397 -4.32 -25.41 -18.65
N ARG A 398 -4.84 -24.18 -18.58
CA ARG A 398 -4.04 -22.99 -18.36
C ARG A 398 -3.29 -23.03 -17.03
N LYS A 399 -3.98 -23.39 -15.95
CA LYS A 399 -3.35 -23.56 -14.64
C LYS A 399 -2.25 -24.64 -14.67
N ALA A 400 -2.53 -25.79 -15.30
CA ALA A 400 -1.56 -26.87 -15.43
C ALA A 400 -0.30 -26.45 -16.20
N ARG A 401 -0.43 -25.63 -17.25
CA ARG A 401 0.70 -25.05 -17.98
C ARG A 401 1.54 -24.13 -17.10
N ILE A 402 0.91 -23.24 -16.33
CA ILE A 402 1.60 -22.32 -15.42
C ILE A 402 2.32 -23.11 -14.30
N ASP A 403 1.66 -24.13 -13.75
CA ASP A 403 2.26 -25.00 -12.74
C ASP A 403 3.48 -25.77 -13.30
N GLN A 404 3.41 -26.24 -14.55
CA GLN A 404 4.56 -26.84 -15.24
C GLN A 404 5.71 -25.86 -15.41
N GLU A 405 5.44 -24.62 -15.83
CA GLU A 405 6.44 -23.57 -15.98
C GLU A 405 7.14 -23.23 -14.64
N ILE A 406 6.37 -23.21 -13.53
CA ILE A 406 6.91 -23.04 -12.17
C ILE A 406 7.87 -24.19 -11.82
N GLN A 407 7.47 -25.44 -12.08
CA GLN A 407 8.31 -26.60 -11.77
C GLN A 407 9.59 -26.59 -12.61
N GLU A 408 9.49 -26.28 -13.91
CA GLU A 408 10.66 -26.15 -14.77
C GLU A 408 11.62 -25.04 -14.32
N ALA A 409 11.09 -23.88 -13.94
CA ALA A 409 11.91 -22.77 -13.44
C ALA A 409 12.62 -23.14 -12.13
N ARG A 410 11.92 -23.84 -11.22
CA ARG A 410 12.51 -24.33 -9.96
C ARG A 410 13.62 -25.35 -10.20
N MET A 411 13.40 -26.33 -11.07
CA MET A 411 14.43 -27.31 -11.44
C MET A 411 15.66 -26.63 -12.06
N LYS A 412 15.46 -25.61 -12.92
CA LYS A 412 16.56 -24.82 -13.49
C LYS A 412 17.35 -24.06 -12.43
N ILE A 413 16.68 -23.46 -11.45
CA ILE A 413 17.35 -22.78 -10.33
C ILE A 413 18.19 -23.76 -9.52
N GLU A 414 17.64 -24.93 -9.19
CA GLU A 414 18.34 -25.97 -8.42
C GLU A 414 19.58 -26.50 -9.16
N GLN A 415 19.46 -26.75 -10.46
CA GLN A 415 20.60 -27.14 -11.31
C GLN A 415 21.69 -26.05 -11.34
N ILE A 416 21.32 -24.78 -11.48
CA ILE A 416 22.28 -23.67 -11.48
C ILE A 416 22.94 -23.51 -10.09
N GLU A 417 22.20 -23.71 -9.01
CA GLU A 417 22.76 -23.68 -7.65
C GLU A 417 23.77 -24.81 -7.44
N HIS A 418 23.47 -26.01 -7.94
CA HIS A 418 24.39 -27.13 -7.94
C HIS A 418 25.67 -26.80 -8.73
N ASP A 419 25.55 -26.21 -9.92
CA ASP A 419 26.70 -25.83 -10.78
C ASP A 419 27.55 -24.68 -10.20
N LEU A 420 26.96 -23.84 -9.34
CA LEU A 420 27.68 -22.78 -8.63
C LEU A 420 28.59 -23.30 -7.50
N VAL A 421 28.30 -24.48 -6.92
CA VAL A 421 29.11 -25.08 -5.85
C VAL A 421 30.57 -25.34 -6.28
N PRO A 422 30.85 -26.06 -7.39
CA PRO A 422 32.23 -26.30 -7.82
C PRO A 422 32.95 -25.01 -8.22
N ILE A 423 32.26 -24.02 -8.79
CA ILE A 423 32.85 -22.71 -9.13
C ILE A 423 33.24 -21.93 -7.88
N ARG A 424 32.41 -21.97 -6.82
CA ARG A 424 32.76 -21.37 -5.51
C ARG A 424 33.97 -22.05 -4.89
N ALA A 425 34.08 -23.37 -4.99
CA ALA A 425 35.25 -24.12 -4.52
C ALA A 425 36.52 -23.69 -5.28
N LYS A 426 36.46 -23.60 -6.61
CA LYS A 426 37.58 -23.12 -7.46
C LYS A 426 38.00 -21.68 -7.13
N LEU A 427 37.05 -20.77 -6.87
CA LEU A 427 37.38 -19.40 -6.45
C LEU A 427 38.11 -19.37 -5.11
N LYS A 428 37.72 -20.22 -4.16
CA LYS A 428 38.40 -20.33 -2.86
C LYS A 428 39.83 -20.85 -3.03
N GLU A 429 40.02 -21.89 -3.84
CA GLU A 429 41.36 -22.43 -4.16
C GLU A 429 42.25 -21.39 -4.85
N LEU A 430 41.70 -20.61 -5.79
CA LEU A 430 42.43 -19.54 -6.46
C LEU A 430 42.79 -18.39 -5.51
N ALA A 431 41.91 -18.03 -4.58
CA ALA A 431 42.18 -17.02 -3.57
C ALA A 431 43.29 -17.45 -2.58
N GLU A 432 43.32 -18.73 -2.19
CA GLU A 432 44.39 -19.30 -1.36
C GLU A 432 45.73 -19.33 -2.11
N LYS A 433 45.72 -19.60 -3.43
CA LYS A 433 46.92 -19.46 -4.26
C LYS A 433 47.37 -18.00 -4.28
N ASP A 434 46.48 -17.05 -4.55
CA ASP A 434 46.80 -15.63 -4.64
C ASP A 434 47.40 -15.06 -3.34
N SER A 435 46.88 -15.47 -2.16
CA SER A 435 47.46 -15.06 -0.87
C SER A 435 48.90 -15.55 -0.68
N VAL A 436 49.18 -16.81 -1.06
CA VAL A 436 50.55 -17.36 -1.04
C VAL A 436 51.47 -16.62 -2.02
N PHE A 437 50.95 -16.19 -3.17
CA PHE A 437 51.72 -15.39 -4.13
C PHE A 437 52.02 -13.99 -3.61
N GLU A 438 51.08 -13.31 -2.95
CA GLU A 438 51.32 -12.00 -2.34
C GLU A 438 52.35 -12.07 -1.19
N GLU A 439 52.33 -13.12 -0.37
CA GLU A 439 53.37 -13.34 0.64
C GLU A 439 54.76 -13.52 0.01
N ARG A 440 54.86 -14.29 -1.07
CA ARG A 440 56.12 -14.46 -1.82
C ARG A 440 56.56 -13.17 -2.50
N TYR A 441 55.64 -12.37 -3.01
CA TYR A 441 55.92 -11.09 -3.66
C TYR A 441 56.42 -10.05 -2.65
N THR A 442 55.73 -9.90 -1.52
CA THR A 442 56.12 -8.97 -0.44
C THR A 442 57.48 -9.35 0.17
N ALA A 443 57.77 -10.64 0.35
CA ALA A 443 59.07 -11.12 0.80
C ALA A 443 60.19 -10.78 -0.19
N ASN A 444 59.95 -10.93 -1.50
CA ASN A 444 60.92 -10.58 -2.54
C ASN A 444 61.10 -9.06 -2.68
N GLN A 445 60.04 -8.26 -2.48
CA GLN A 445 60.16 -6.80 -2.46
C GLN A 445 61.02 -6.31 -1.29
N LYS A 446 60.81 -6.85 -0.09
CA LYS A 446 61.66 -6.55 1.08
C LYS A 446 63.14 -6.85 0.81
N LYS A 447 63.43 -7.97 0.14
CA LYS A 447 64.80 -8.32 -0.28
C LYS A 447 65.37 -7.34 -1.31
N LYS A 448 64.58 -6.92 -2.30
CA LYS A 448 65.00 -5.92 -3.29
C LYS A 448 65.29 -4.56 -2.67
N ASP A 449 64.43 -4.10 -1.77
CA ASP A 449 64.59 -2.81 -1.11
C ASP A 449 65.84 -2.81 -0.21
N ALA A 450 66.12 -3.93 0.47
CA ALA A 450 67.36 -4.10 1.23
C ALA A 450 68.61 -4.01 0.32
N ILE A 451 68.64 -4.73 -0.79
CA ILE A 451 69.75 -4.71 -1.76
C ILE A 451 69.92 -3.30 -2.37
N LYS A 452 68.82 -2.63 -2.73
CA LYS A 452 68.83 -1.27 -3.29
C LYS A 452 69.36 -0.26 -2.27
N ASN A 453 69.00 -0.40 -1.00
CA ASN A 453 69.49 0.46 0.07
C ASN A 453 70.99 0.22 0.33
N GLU A 454 71.45 -1.03 0.27
CA GLU A 454 72.89 -1.34 0.36
C GLU A 454 73.69 -0.85 -0.86
N ALA A 455 73.15 -1.00 -2.07
CA ALA A 455 73.74 -0.48 -3.29
C ALA A 455 73.84 1.06 -3.27
N LYS A 456 72.77 1.75 -2.85
CA LYS A 456 72.79 3.20 -2.62
C LYS A 456 73.81 3.61 -1.55
N ARG A 457 73.95 2.82 -0.47
CA ARG A 457 74.96 3.05 0.57
C ARG A 457 76.37 2.92 0.01
N ARG A 458 76.65 1.87 -0.79
CA ARG A 458 77.95 1.64 -1.45
C ARG A 458 78.25 2.70 -2.51
N GLN A 459 77.27 3.08 -3.33
CA GLN A 459 77.42 4.12 -4.34
C GLN A 459 77.68 5.48 -3.68
N SER A 460 76.93 5.82 -2.63
CA SER A 460 77.18 7.05 -1.84
C SER A 460 78.54 7.04 -1.14
N ALA A 461 79.08 5.88 -0.78
CA ALA A 461 80.44 5.75 -0.25
C ALA A 461 81.49 5.88 -1.37
N LYS A 462 81.22 5.34 -2.56
CA LYS A 462 82.10 5.42 -3.75
C LYS A 462 82.16 6.84 -4.32
N THR A 463 81.05 7.56 -4.38
CA THR A 463 81.01 8.99 -4.79
C THR A 463 81.73 9.90 -3.77
N LYS A 464 81.78 9.50 -2.50
CA LYS A 464 82.55 10.21 -1.45
C LYS A 464 84.04 9.92 -1.47
N LEU A 465 84.47 8.82 -2.08
CA LEU A 465 85.87 8.44 -2.27
C LEU A 465 86.40 8.82 -3.66
N GLY A 466 85.53 9.23 -4.59
CA GLY A 466 85.85 9.50 -6.01
C GLY A 466 85.50 10.91 -6.49
N MET A 467 85.91 11.96 -5.76
CA MET A 467 86.03 13.34 -6.27
C MET A 467 87.36 13.88 -5.71
N SER A 468 88.40 14.15 -6.50
CA SER A 468 88.50 15.01 -7.70
C SER A 468 89.67 14.54 -8.62
N PRO A 469 89.78 14.97 -9.90
CA PRO A 469 90.29 16.33 -10.24
C PRO A 469 89.85 16.91 -11.62
N PHE A 470 89.32 18.15 -11.66
CA PHE A 470 89.62 19.19 -12.67
C PHE A 470 88.61 20.36 -12.55
N LEU A 471 88.94 21.39 -11.77
CA LEU A 471 88.96 22.75 -12.32
C LEU A 471 89.97 23.57 -11.50
N LYS A 472 91.21 23.42 -11.96
CA LYS A 472 92.39 24.18 -11.59
C LYS A 472 92.41 25.39 -12.54
N PHE A 473 91.62 26.42 -12.27
CA PHE A 473 91.77 27.72 -12.95
C PHE A 473 91.17 28.86 -12.12
N CYS A 474 91.90 29.29 -11.10
CA CYS A 474 92.14 30.70 -10.76
C CYS A 474 92.95 30.76 -9.46
N CYS A 475 94.27 30.71 -9.61
CA CYS A 475 95.10 31.52 -8.73
C CYS A 475 94.83 32.98 -9.09
N LEU A 476 94.43 33.78 -8.10
CA LEU A 476 95.08 35.02 -7.68
C LEU A 476 94.06 35.89 -6.94
N PHE A 477 94.52 36.53 -5.88
CA PHE A 477 93.82 37.55 -5.09
C PHE A 477 92.77 37.05 -4.08
N VAL A 478 93.23 36.71 -2.88
CA VAL A 478 93.28 37.62 -1.71
C VAL A 478 93.57 36.78 -0.47
N SER A 479 94.61 37.20 0.21
CA SER A 479 95.07 36.77 1.52
C SER A 479 93.98 36.78 2.61
N SER A 480 94.04 35.77 3.46
CA SER A 480 93.49 35.72 4.83
C SER A 480 92.01 35.38 4.96
N VAL A 481 91.73 34.45 5.90
CA VAL A 481 90.43 34.03 6.44
C VAL A 481 89.76 32.82 5.75
N GLU A 482 90.29 31.61 5.98
CA GLU A 482 89.56 30.33 5.77
C GLU A 482 89.76 29.34 6.92
N LEU A 483 89.50 29.78 8.16
CA LEU A 483 89.32 28.87 9.30
C LEU A 483 88.01 29.11 10.07
N THR A 484 87.07 29.83 9.43
CA THR A 484 85.87 30.34 10.12
C THR A 484 84.58 30.22 9.30
N LEU A 485 84.46 29.24 8.40
CA LEU A 485 83.23 29.04 7.61
C LEU A 485 82.65 27.62 7.57
N MET A 486 83.27 26.63 8.25
CA MET A 486 82.63 25.32 8.48
C MET A 486 81.94 25.21 9.85
N SER A 487 82.30 26.05 10.83
CA SER A 487 81.64 26.07 12.16
C SER A 487 80.43 27.01 12.23
N THR A 488 80.35 28.03 11.38
CA THR A 488 79.29 29.06 11.40
C THR A 488 78.00 28.64 10.69
N PHE A 489 77.99 27.60 9.85
CA PHE A 489 76.78 27.13 9.16
C PHE A 489 76.11 25.90 9.81
N LEU A 490 76.87 25.04 10.50
CA LEU A 490 76.34 23.79 11.07
C LEU A 490 75.86 23.93 12.52
N LEU A 491 76.50 24.77 13.34
CA LEU A 491 76.11 25.03 14.72
C LEU A 491 74.73 25.72 14.84
N PRO A 492 74.43 26.83 14.11
CA PRO A 492 73.13 27.49 14.21
C PRO A 492 71.97 26.60 13.74
N ARG A 493 72.23 25.69 12.79
CA ARG A 493 71.24 24.76 12.23
C ARG A 493 70.91 23.60 13.18
N ALA A 494 71.89 23.14 13.96
CA ALA A 494 71.67 22.17 15.02
C ALA A 494 70.93 22.79 16.22
N GLU A 495 71.27 24.03 16.59
CA GLU A 495 70.62 24.76 17.68
C GLU A 495 69.17 25.15 17.36
N THR A 496 68.88 25.60 16.13
CA THR A 496 67.49 25.87 15.71
C THR A 496 66.63 24.61 15.76
N LYS A 497 67.15 23.45 15.31
CA LYS A 497 66.44 22.16 15.42
C LYS A 497 66.25 21.70 16.87
N GLN A 498 67.19 22.01 17.77
CA GLN A 498 67.03 21.76 19.21
C GLN A 498 65.96 22.66 19.85
N ARG A 499 65.90 23.94 19.45
CA ARG A 499 64.85 24.86 19.91
C ARG A 499 63.46 24.41 19.46
N THR A 500 63.31 23.97 18.21
CA THR A 500 62.02 23.42 17.70
C THR A 500 61.66 22.10 18.38
N LEU A 501 62.63 21.22 18.65
CA LEU A 501 62.39 19.98 19.42
C LEU A 501 61.88 20.31 20.84
N HIS A 502 62.53 21.24 21.52
CA HIS A 502 62.16 21.67 22.87
C HIS A 502 60.78 22.34 22.88
N ALA A 503 60.45 23.13 21.85
CA ALA A 503 59.13 23.74 21.70
C ALA A 503 58.02 22.69 21.49
N GLU A 504 58.23 21.66 20.66
CA GLU A 504 57.26 20.58 20.43
C GLU A 504 57.10 19.65 21.64
N GLN A 505 58.17 19.43 22.41
CA GLN A 505 58.15 18.65 23.66
C GLN A 505 57.40 19.37 24.80
N ASN A 506 57.43 20.70 24.82
CA ASN A 506 56.78 21.50 25.86
C ASN A 506 55.31 21.85 25.55
N LYS A 507 54.76 21.44 24.39
CA LYS A 507 53.32 21.59 24.12
C LYS A 507 52.50 20.71 25.07
N PRO A 508 51.37 21.20 25.61
CA PRO A 508 50.58 20.47 26.60
C PRO A 508 50.09 19.10 26.08
N PRO A 509 49.88 18.10 26.96
CA PRO A 509 49.42 16.77 26.56
C PRO A 509 47.98 16.82 26.03
N VAL A 510 47.73 16.27 24.83
CA VAL A 510 46.39 16.18 24.22
C VAL A 510 45.46 15.21 24.98
N ASP A 511 46.00 14.45 25.94
CA ASP A 511 45.26 13.47 26.72
C ASP A 511 44.14 14.07 27.57
N GLU A 512 44.26 15.31 28.05
CA GLU A 512 43.17 15.99 28.76
C GLU A 512 41.99 16.32 27.84
N GLN A 513 42.28 16.78 26.62
CA GLN A 513 41.26 17.07 25.61
C GLN A 513 40.55 15.78 25.18
N ARG A 514 41.29 14.68 25.01
CA ARG A 514 40.71 13.35 24.75
C ARG A 514 39.81 12.88 25.87
N LYS A 515 40.21 13.07 27.13
CA LYS A 515 39.37 12.73 28.29
C LYS A 515 38.08 13.55 28.30
N LYS A 516 38.15 14.85 27.97
CA LYS A 516 36.96 15.72 27.85
C LYS A 516 36.01 15.24 26.75
N ILE A 517 36.52 14.98 25.54
CA ILE A 517 35.72 14.49 24.42
C ILE A 517 35.08 13.12 24.74
N LYS A 518 35.84 12.20 25.35
CA LYS A 518 35.29 10.90 25.78
C LYS A 518 34.17 11.05 26.82
N LYS A 519 34.30 11.99 27.77
CA LYS A 519 33.23 12.28 28.74
C LYS A 519 31.96 12.82 28.04
N LEU A 520 32.12 13.70 27.06
CA LEU A 520 31.00 14.22 26.27
C LEU A 520 30.33 13.12 25.43
N LEU A 521 31.12 12.22 24.82
CA LEU A 521 30.60 11.05 24.09
C LEU A 521 29.76 10.13 25.00
N MET A 522 30.24 9.86 26.22
CA MET A 522 29.49 9.07 27.21
C MET A 522 28.20 9.79 27.65
N ALA A 523 28.27 11.10 27.91
CA ALA A 523 27.09 11.89 28.26
C ALA A 523 26.05 11.89 27.13
N ASN A 524 26.48 12.02 25.87
CA ASN A 524 25.59 11.92 24.71
C ASN A 524 24.97 10.52 24.59
N ALA A 525 25.75 9.46 24.80
CA ALA A 525 25.24 8.09 24.78
C ALA A 525 24.19 7.83 25.88
N GLU A 526 24.42 8.34 27.09
CA GLU A 526 23.46 8.27 28.20
C GLU A 526 22.15 9.00 27.86
N GLN A 527 22.23 10.22 27.32
CA GLN A 527 21.05 10.98 26.90
C GLN A 527 20.29 10.32 25.76
N ARG A 528 20.99 9.74 24.77
CA ARG A 528 20.36 8.98 23.69
C ARG A 528 19.64 7.74 24.20
N LEU A 529 20.18 7.06 25.22
CA LEU A 529 19.52 5.92 25.85
C LEU A 529 18.25 6.35 26.60
N ILE A 530 18.25 7.52 27.24
CA ILE A 530 17.05 8.10 27.85
C ILE A 530 16.00 8.41 26.77
N TYR A 531 16.37 9.08 25.68
CA TYR A 531 15.44 9.38 24.59
C TYR A 531 14.92 8.13 23.89
N ALA A 532 15.74 7.08 23.75
CA ALA A 532 15.28 5.80 23.19
C ALA A 532 14.20 5.15 24.06
N LYS A 533 14.36 5.16 25.39
CA LYS A 533 13.35 4.67 26.33
C LYS A 533 12.06 5.49 26.26
N GLU A 534 12.17 6.82 26.35
CA GLU A 534 11.01 7.72 26.25
C GLU A 534 10.30 7.57 24.90
N TYR A 535 11.05 7.35 23.82
CA TYR A 535 10.49 7.07 22.49
C TYR A 535 9.69 5.77 22.50
N THR A 536 10.25 4.67 23.04
CA THR A 536 9.51 3.40 23.13
C THR A 536 8.27 3.52 24.01
N ASP A 537 8.34 4.25 25.12
CA ASP A 537 7.20 4.48 26.02
C ASP A 537 6.10 5.29 25.31
N LEU A 538 6.47 6.32 24.55
CA LEU A 538 5.54 7.10 23.74
C LEU A 538 4.89 6.26 22.64
N VAL A 539 5.65 5.39 21.96
CA VAL A 539 5.10 4.47 20.94
C VAL A 539 4.05 3.54 21.55
N HIS A 540 4.35 2.89 22.68
CA HIS A 540 3.38 2.04 23.36
C HIS A 540 2.15 2.82 23.81
N ALA A 541 2.34 4.01 24.37
CA ALA A 541 1.24 4.87 24.82
C ALA A 541 0.36 5.38 23.66
N ILE A 542 0.91 5.55 22.46
CA ILE A 542 0.19 5.90 21.23
C ILE A 542 -0.61 4.69 20.72
N ILE A 543 -0.03 3.50 20.70
CA ILE A 543 -0.71 2.28 20.24
C ILE A 543 -1.99 2.04 21.06
N VAL A 544 -1.89 2.09 22.39
CA VAL A 544 -3.03 1.91 23.31
C VAL A 544 -4.11 2.97 23.07
N GLU A 545 -3.70 4.21 22.86
CA GLU A 545 -4.65 5.30 22.62
C GLU A 545 -5.31 5.22 21.25
N GLN A 546 -4.57 4.80 20.22
CA GLN A 546 -5.08 4.59 18.87
C GLN A 546 -6.07 3.43 18.82
N GLU A 547 -5.81 2.35 19.58
CA GLU A 547 -6.76 1.26 19.75
C GLU A 547 -8.08 1.75 20.38
N ARG A 548 -8.00 2.56 21.44
CA ARG A 548 -9.18 3.17 22.08
C ARG A 548 -9.91 4.12 21.14
N CYS A 549 -9.18 4.96 20.41
CA CYS A 549 -9.73 5.89 19.43
C CYS A 549 -10.47 5.13 18.32
N THR A 550 -9.90 4.02 17.84
CA THR A 550 -10.52 3.16 16.82
C THR A 550 -11.81 2.52 17.34
N LYS A 551 -11.78 1.97 18.57
CA LYS A 551 -12.97 1.40 19.22
C LYS A 551 -14.10 2.42 19.38
N VAL A 552 -13.79 3.64 19.84
CA VAL A 552 -14.78 4.73 19.98
C VAL A 552 -15.26 5.19 18.59
N GLY A 553 -14.38 5.27 17.60
CA GLY A 553 -14.73 5.59 16.22
C GLY A 553 -15.72 4.60 15.61
N LEU A 554 -15.51 3.30 15.80
CA LEU A 554 -16.44 2.25 15.37
C LEU A 554 -17.78 2.35 16.07
N LYS A 555 -17.80 2.61 17.39
CA LYS A 555 -19.05 2.84 18.14
C LYS A 555 -19.81 4.06 17.61
N CYS A 556 -19.10 5.16 17.34
CA CYS A 556 -19.69 6.38 16.79
C CYS A 556 -20.34 6.10 15.42
N LEU A 557 -19.66 5.36 14.54
CA LEU A 557 -20.21 4.94 13.23
C LEU A 557 -21.44 4.04 13.38
N GLN A 558 -21.41 3.08 14.30
CA GLN A 558 -22.54 2.20 14.56
C GLN A 558 -23.76 2.99 15.08
N ILE A 559 -23.56 3.90 16.04
CA ILE A 559 -24.63 4.75 16.57
C ILE A 559 -25.20 5.65 15.46
N ALA A 560 -24.34 6.20 14.59
CA ALA A 560 -24.78 7.00 13.45
C ALA A 560 -25.67 6.20 12.48
N ALA A 561 -25.27 4.97 12.12
CA ALA A 561 -26.05 4.10 11.26
C ALA A 561 -27.38 3.70 11.91
N ASN A 562 -27.39 3.38 13.20
CA ASN A 562 -28.62 3.08 13.94
C ASN A 562 -29.56 4.28 14.00
N ARG A 563 -29.02 5.49 14.16
CA ARG A 563 -29.80 6.73 14.15
C ARG A 563 -30.46 6.96 12.80
N GLU A 564 -29.69 6.86 11.71
CA GLU A 564 -30.20 7.05 10.34
C GLU A 564 -31.27 6.02 9.99
N TYR A 565 -31.06 4.75 10.35
CA TYR A 565 -32.05 3.70 10.16
C TYR A 565 -33.33 3.94 10.98
N LEU A 566 -33.20 4.40 12.23
CA LEU A 566 -34.36 4.74 13.06
C LEU A 566 -35.14 5.92 12.46
N GLN A 567 -34.44 6.93 11.95
CA GLN A 567 -35.05 8.06 11.27
C GLN A 567 -35.82 7.61 10.03
N GLU A 568 -35.22 6.76 9.18
CA GLU A 568 -35.91 6.19 8.01
C GLU A 568 -37.14 5.35 8.39
N LEU A 569 -37.11 4.66 9.54
CA LEU A 569 -38.28 3.94 10.06
C LEU A 569 -39.39 4.88 10.55
N CYS A 570 -39.03 6.00 11.20
CA CYS A 570 -39.98 7.04 11.58
C CYS A 570 -40.62 7.65 10.33
N ASP A 571 -39.81 8.06 9.35
CA ASP A 571 -40.28 8.67 8.10
C ASP A 571 -41.25 7.74 7.35
N ARG A 572 -40.94 6.43 7.28
CA ARG A 572 -41.82 5.43 6.68
C ARG A 572 -43.14 5.26 7.44
N LYS A 573 -43.13 5.37 8.77
CA LYS A 573 -44.35 5.30 9.59
C LYS A 573 -45.18 6.57 9.42
N ASP A 574 -44.55 7.72 9.43
CA ASP A 574 -45.21 9.02 9.24
C ASP A 574 -45.82 9.10 7.84
N GLN A 575 -45.13 8.61 6.81
CA GLN A 575 -45.68 8.50 5.46
C GLN A 575 -46.94 7.62 5.43
N LYS A 576 -46.90 6.42 6.02
CA LYS A 576 -48.08 5.53 6.09
C LYS A 576 -49.22 6.13 6.89
N TYR A 577 -48.92 6.83 7.99
CA TYR A 577 -49.91 7.53 8.80
C TYR A 577 -50.58 8.64 7.98
N ASN A 578 -49.79 9.44 7.26
CA ASN A 578 -50.29 10.51 6.40
C ASN A 578 -51.12 9.96 5.22
N GLU A 579 -50.70 8.85 4.62
CA GLU A 579 -51.48 8.14 3.59
C GLU A 579 -52.82 7.66 4.15
N ALA A 580 -52.83 7.01 5.32
CA ALA A 580 -54.05 6.54 5.98
C ALA A 580 -54.96 7.69 6.42
N LEU A 581 -54.40 8.80 6.91
CA LEU A 581 -55.14 10.00 7.26
C LEU A 581 -55.78 10.61 6.01
N ALA A 582 -55.05 10.70 4.90
CA ALA A 582 -55.60 11.18 3.63
C ALA A 582 -56.72 10.28 3.09
N GLU A 583 -56.60 8.96 3.21
CA GLU A 583 -57.66 8.02 2.86
C GLU A 583 -58.90 8.19 3.76
N PHE A 584 -58.69 8.35 5.07
CA PHE A 584 -59.78 8.62 6.03
C PHE A 584 -60.49 9.94 5.71
N THR A 585 -59.75 11.01 5.42
CA THR A 585 -60.32 12.30 5.01
C THR A 585 -61.09 12.19 3.70
N LYS A 586 -60.58 11.45 2.70
CA LYS A 586 -61.31 11.16 1.46
C LYS A 586 -62.59 10.37 1.73
N GLY A 587 -62.54 9.38 2.62
CA GLY A 587 -63.70 8.60 3.04
C GLY A 587 -64.77 9.45 3.71
N LEU A 588 -64.37 10.33 4.63
CA LEU A 588 -65.27 11.31 5.25
C LEU A 588 -65.90 12.24 4.22
N LEU A 589 -65.12 12.79 3.28
CA LEU A 589 -65.62 13.65 2.21
C LEU A 589 -66.66 12.92 1.34
N ASN A 590 -66.39 11.67 0.95
CA ASN A 590 -67.33 10.85 0.18
C ASN A 590 -68.62 10.58 0.96
N LEU A 591 -68.52 10.26 2.24
CA LEU A 591 -69.67 9.93 3.10
C LEU A 591 -70.52 11.18 3.37
N PHE A 592 -69.89 12.34 3.59
CA PHE A 592 -70.59 13.61 3.74
C PHE A 592 -71.29 14.04 2.44
N SER A 593 -70.62 13.90 1.28
CA SER A 593 -71.21 14.17 -0.04
C SER A 593 -72.42 13.30 -0.34
N LEU A 594 -72.49 12.07 0.19
CA LEU A 594 -73.65 11.19 0.03
C LEU A 594 -74.82 11.56 0.97
N THR A 595 -74.53 12.14 2.13
CA THR A 595 -75.52 12.27 3.22
C THR A 595 -76.21 13.64 3.22
N ILE A 596 -75.53 14.67 2.71
CA ILE A 596 -76.03 16.04 2.69
C ILE A 596 -75.77 16.55 1.27
N ASN A 597 -76.83 16.78 0.48
CA ASN A 597 -76.75 17.45 -0.85
C ASN A 597 -76.33 18.93 -0.69
N LEU A 598 -75.20 19.19 -0.04
CA LEU A 598 -74.53 20.47 0.02
C LEU A 598 -73.14 20.30 -0.58
N ASP A 599 -72.74 21.24 -1.45
CA ASP A 599 -71.41 21.33 -2.04
C ASP A 599 -70.34 21.58 -0.97
N LEU A 600 -69.88 20.51 -0.33
CA LEU A 600 -68.85 20.53 0.71
C LEU A 600 -67.51 21.12 0.27
N PRO A 601 -67.02 20.94 -0.97
CA PRO A 601 -65.77 21.56 -1.41
C PRO A 601 -65.81 23.09 -1.30
N SER A 602 -66.96 23.68 -1.62
CA SER A 602 -67.20 25.12 -1.51
C SER A 602 -67.19 25.58 -0.05
N PHE A 603 -67.80 24.79 0.85
CA PHE A 603 -67.81 25.10 2.28
C PHE A 603 -66.43 24.98 2.93
N LEU A 604 -65.66 23.93 2.63
CA LEU A 604 -64.29 23.76 3.14
C LEU A 604 -63.34 24.83 2.61
N SER A 605 -63.48 25.25 1.34
CA SER A 605 -62.74 26.40 0.80
C SER A 605 -63.09 27.67 1.57
N LEU A 606 -64.38 27.93 1.80
CA LEU A 606 -64.84 29.11 2.53
C LEU A 606 -64.29 29.15 3.96
N VAL A 607 -64.32 28.02 4.67
CA VAL A 607 -63.79 27.91 6.04
C VAL A 607 -62.27 28.11 6.06
N ASN A 608 -61.55 27.54 5.08
CA ASN A 608 -60.10 27.75 4.98
C ASN A 608 -59.77 29.20 4.62
N ASP A 609 -60.54 29.83 3.74
CA ASP A 609 -60.35 31.23 3.36
C ASP A 609 -60.63 32.18 4.53
N GLU A 610 -61.71 31.95 5.29
CA GLU A 610 -61.99 32.68 6.53
C GLU A 610 -60.88 32.45 7.58
N PHE A 611 -60.39 31.21 7.72
CA PHE A 611 -59.28 30.93 8.63
C PHE A 611 -57.99 31.68 8.22
N GLN A 612 -57.65 31.69 6.92
CA GLN A 612 -56.48 32.43 6.44
C GLN A 612 -56.66 33.93 6.61
N ARG A 613 -57.87 34.44 6.42
CA ARG A 613 -58.20 35.85 6.65
C ARG A 613 -58.03 36.23 8.12
N ILE A 614 -58.64 35.48 9.05
CA ILE A 614 -58.49 35.71 10.49
C ILE A 614 -57.02 35.62 10.92
N LYS A 615 -56.27 34.68 10.35
CA LYS A 615 -54.83 34.53 10.61
C LYS A 615 -54.03 35.74 10.11
N ALA A 616 -54.39 36.30 8.95
CA ALA A 616 -53.77 37.52 8.42
C ALA A 616 -54.11 38.73 9.29
N GLU A 617 -55.38 38.90 9.68
CA GLU A 617 -55.84 39.96 10.58
C GLU A 617 -55.13 39.87 11.94
N SER A 618 -55.04 38.69 12.55
CA SER A 618 -54.30 38.48 13.80
C SER A 618 -52.81 38.82 13.68
N LYS A 619 -52.18 38.46 12.56
CA LYS A 619 -50.77 38.82 12.30
C LYS A 619 -50.60 40.34 12.17
N GLU A 620 -51.53 41.02 11.52
CA GLU A 620 -51.51 42.48 11.39
C GLU A 620 -51.70 43.17 12.74
N ILE A 621 -52.63 42.68 13.58
CA ILE A 621 -52.84 43.19 14.94
C ILE A 621 -51.58 43.03 15.80
N LEU A 622 -50.92 41.86 15.75
CA LEU A 622 -49.66 41.63 16.46
C LEU A 622 -48.54 42.55 15.95
N GLN A 623 -48.48 42.79 14.65
CA GLN A 623 -47.51 43.70 14.05
C GLN A 623 -47.74 45.13 14.55
N ARG A 624 -49.00 45.61 14.54
CA ARG A 624 -49.37 46.93 15.07
C ARG A 624 -49.04 47.06 16.55
N SER A 625 -49.33 46.04 17.36
CA SER A 625 -48.95 46.02 18.79
C SER A 625 -47.44 46.17 18.98
N ARG A 626 -46.63 45.42 18.22
CA ARG A 626 -45.16 45.55 18.27
C ARG A 626 -44.67 46.93 17.84
N ASP A 627 -45.25 47.48 16.78
CA ASP A 627 -44.87 48.80 16.28
C ASP A 627 -45.24 49.90 17.29
N THR A 628 -46.40 49.77 17.96
CA THR A 628 -46.81 50.68 19.05
C THR A 628 -45.86 50.61 20.25
N VAL A 629 -45.49 49.40 20.69
CA VAL A 629 -44.51 49.22 21.79
C VAL A 629 -43.14 49.76 21.37
N ALA A 630 -42.72 49.57 20.11
CA ALA A 630 -41.46 50.11 19.59
C ALA A 630 -41.45 51.65 19.49
N ALA A 631 -42.61 52.27 19.25
CA ALA A 631 -42.78 53.72 19.18
C ALA A 631 -42.96 54.39 20.56
N ALA A 632 -43.24 53.60 21.61
CA ALA A 632 -43.39 54.12 22.97
C ALA A 632 -42.08 54.73 23.50
N PRO A 633 -42.15 55.67 24.47
CA PRO A 633 -40.95 56.19 25.11
C PRO A 633 -40.25 55.11 25.94
N ASP A 634 -38.94 55.29 26.18
CA ASP A 634 -38.07 54.21 26.69
C ASP A 634 -38.44 53.78 28.13
N ASP A 635 -38.98 54.68 28.95
CA ASP A 635 -39.50 54.38 30.29
C ASP A 635 -40.68 53.39 30.26
N VAL A 636 -41.62 53.57 29.32
CA VAL A 636 -42.77 52.68 29.12
C VAL A 636 -42.33 51.31 28.57
N LYS A 637 -41.30 51.28 27.71
CA LYS A 637 -40.73 50.02 27.20
C LYS A 637 -40.06 49.21 28.29
N ASP A 638 -39.31 49.86 29.18
CA ASP A 638 -38.65 49.21 30.30
C ASP A 638 -39.68 48.63 31.28
N GLU A 639 -40.78 49.34 31.55
CA GLU A 639 -41.89 48.83 32.37
C GLU A 639 -42.62 47.66 31.70
N TYR A 640 -42.93 47.76 30.39
CA TYR A 640 -43.55 46.68 29.63
C TYR A 640 -42.69 45.41 29.61
N THR A 641 -41.38 45.55 29.38
CA THR A 641 -40.46 44.40 29.34
C THR A 641 -40.26 43.78 30.72
N ALA A 642 -40.26 44.59 31.79
CA ALA A 642 -40.25 44.07 33.16
C ALA A 642 -41.51 43.24 33.46
N LEU A 643 -42.70 43.75 33.11
CA LEU A 643 -43.97 43.03 33.27
C LEU A 643 -44.02 41.75 32.42
N GLU A 644 -43.58 41.81 31.15
CA GLU A 644 -43.54 40.65 30.27
C GLU A 644 -42.59 39.57 30.79
N SER A 645 -41.42 39.97 31.31
CA SER A 645 -40.45 39.05 31.90
C SER A 645 -40.99 38.34 33.15
N ALA A 646 -41.62 39.07 34.07
CA ALA A 646 -42.24 38.51 35.26
C ALA A 646 -43.36 37.51 34.91
N ARG A 647 -44.18 37.84 33.90
CA ARG A 647 -45.23 36.94 33.42
C ARG A 647 -44.65 35.68 32.78
N MET A 648 -43.61 35.80 31.95
CA MET A 648 -42.96 34.66 31.29
C MET A 648 -42.28 33.72 32.30
N GLU A 649 -41.69 34.27 33.36
CA GLU A 649 -41.09 33.49 34.44
C GLU A 649 -42.16 32.69 35.19
N TRP A 650 -43.28 33.32 35.55
CA TRP A 650 -44.38 32.60 36.19
C TRP A 650 -45.07 31.59 35.28
N GLU A 651 -45.30 31.88 34.00
CA GLU A 651 -45.86 30.90 33.06
C GLU A 651 -44.95 29.67 32.92
N LYS A 652 -43.64 29.88 32.97
CA LYS A 652 -42.66 28.79 32.98
C LYS A 652 -42.72 27.99 34.29
N GLU A 653 -42.74 28.66 35.44
CA GLU A 653 -42.85 28.00 36.75
C GLU A 653 -44.18 27.25 36.90
N ALA A 654 -45.30 27.83 36.45
CA ALA A 654 -46.61 27.20 36.46
C ALA A 654 -46.65 25.95 35.58
N LYS A 655 -46.00 25.99 34.41
CA LYS A 655 -45.89 24.82 33.53
C LYS A 655 -44.99 23.73 34.13
N GLU A 656 -43.88 24.10 34.73
CA GLU A 656 -43.00 23.16 35.44
C GLU A 656 -43.72 22.54 36.65
N ALA A 657 -44.50 23.31 37.41
CA ALA A 657 -45.33 22.82 38.49
C ALA A 657 -46.42 21.86 37.99
N GLN A 658 -47.07 22.16 36.86
CA GLN A 658 -48.07 21.30 36.24
C GLN A 658 -47.48 19.97 35.75
N GLU A 659 -46.30 20.00 35.11
CA GLU A 659 -45.57 18.80 34.68
C GLU A 659 -45.14 17.93 35.88
N GLN A 660 -44.94 18.55 37.05
CA GLN A 660 -44.57 17.88 38.30
C GLN A 660 -45.78 17.54 39.19
N GLY A 661 -47.00 17.94 38.82
CA GLY A 661 -48.22 17.71 39.61
C GLY A 661 -48.31 18.52 40.91
N LEU A 662 -47.58 19.62 41.01
CA LEU A 662 -47.58 20.57 42.15
C LEU A 662 -48.63 21.69 41.93
N PRO A 663 -49.13 22.32 42.99
CA PRO A 663 -50.00 23.50 42.85
C PRO A 663 -49.26 24.66 42.17
N PRO A 664 -49.97 25.51 41.41
CA PRO A 664 -49.35 26.62 40.69
C PRO A 664 -48.68 27.63 41.65
N PRO A 665 -47.61 28.30 41.21
CA PRO A 665 -46.88 29.30 42.00
C PRO A 665 -47.75 30.51 42.33
N ASP A 666 -47.42 31.18 43.44
CA ASP A 666 -48.13 32.36 43.95
C ASP A 666 -48.20 33.46 42.89
N ASP A 667 -49.40 33.99 42.69
CA ASP A 667 -49.81 34.81 41.56
C ASP A 667 -49.97 36.29 41.94
N ALA A 668 -49.69 36.65 43.20
CA ALA A 668 -49.87 37.99 43.78
C ALA A 668 -49.06 39.11 43.07
N HIS A 669 -48.05 38.77 42.28
CA HIS A 669 -47.19 39.71 41.57
C HIS A 669 -47.54 39.88 40.08
N ILE A 670 -48.60 39.22 39.61
CA ILE A 670 -49.05 39.26 38.22
C ILE A 670 -50.43 39.85 38.15
N ASP A 671 -50.61 40.79 37.22
CA ASP A 671 -51.91 41.39 36.97
C ASP A 671 -52.85 40.37 36.29
N GLN A 672 -53.93 40.00 36.99
CA GLN A 672 -54.93 39.04 36.53
C GLN A 672 -56.19 39.68 35.95
N ARG A 673 -56.20 41.02 35.84
CA ARG A 673 -57.35 41.74 35.29
C ARG A 673 -57.67 41.22 33.89
N ARG A 674 -58.97 41.02 33.62
CA ARG A 674 -59.42 40.55 32.31
C ARG A 674 -59.25 41.67 31.27
N VAL A 675 -59.16 41.30 30.00
CA VAL A 675 -59.07 42.27 28.89
C VAL A 675 -60.20 43.29 28.97
N GLU A 676 -61.43 42.86 29.26
CA GLU A 676 -62.61 43.73 29.41
C GLU A 676 -62.45 44.75 30.55
N GLU A 677 -61.76 44.39 31.65
CA GLU A 677 -61.52 45.28 32.79
C GLU A 677 -60.44 46.31 32.47
N LEU A 678 -59.38 45.89 31.77
CA LEU A 678 -58.31 46.78 31.30
C LEU A 678 -58.82 47.75 30.22
N GLU A 679 -59.69 47.29 29.32
CA GLU A 679 -60.34 48.13 28.32
C GLU A 679 -61.26 49.18 28.98
N ALA A 680 -62.07 48.77 29.96
CA ALA A 680 -62.93 49.70 30.69
C ALA A 680 -62.13 50.76 31.47
N GLU A 681 -61.00 50.37 32.07
CA GLU A 681 -60.11 51.30 32.77
C GLU A 681 -59.40 52.25 31.80
N LEU A 682 -58.96 51.76 30.64
CA LEU A 682 -58.36 52.59 29.60
C LEU A 682 -59.37 53.61 29.05
N GLU A 683 -60.61 53.19 28.79
CA GLU A 683 -61.70 54.09 28.39
C GLU A 683 -62.00 55.14 29.47
N GLN A 684 -61.99 54.73 30.75
CA GLN A 684 -62.18 55.65 31.86
C GLN A 684 -61.03 56.67 31.95
N GLN A 685 -59.78 56.23 31.80
CA GLN A 685 -58.61 57.12 31.77
C GLN A 685 -58.65 58.06 30.57
N GLN A 686 -59.07 57.58 29.40
CA GLN A 686 -59.23 58.41 28.20
C GLN A 686 -60.32 59.49 28.42
N ALA A 687 -61.46 59.12 28.98
CA ALA A 687 -62.53 60.06 29.30
C ALA A 687 -62.11 61.10 30.34
N GLU A 688 -61.32 60.71 31.34
CA GLU A 688 -60.75 61.62 32.34
C GLU A 688 -59.72 62.58 31.71
N LEU A 689 -58.90 62.08 30.80
CA LEU A 689 -57.90 62.88 30.09
C LEU A 689 -58.56 63.86 29.10
N GLU A 690 -59.62 63.45 28.41
CA GLU A 690 -60.46 64.33 27.58
C GLU A 690 -61.16 65.42 28.39
N MET A 691 -61.70 65.10 29.58
CA MET A 691 -62.25 66.11 30.48
C MET A 691 -61.19 67.11 30.98
N ASN A 692 -59.98 66.63 31.28
CA ASN A 692 -58.87 67.47 31.72
C ASN A 692 -58.33 68.37 30.59
N LEU A 693 -58.32 67.88 29.34
CA LEU A 693 -57.98 68.68 28.16
C LEU A 693 -59.07 69.71 27.82
N GLY A 694 -60.35 69.41 28.09
CA GLY A 694 -61.46 70.34 27.87
C GLY A 694 -61.59 71.45 28.94
N THR A 695 -61.06 71.23 30.15
CA THR A 695 -61.13 72.19 31.26
C THR A 695 -59.88 73.08 31.39
N ASN A 696 -58.85 72.82 30.60
CA ASN A 696 -57.64 73.63 30.52
C ASN A 696 -57.31 73.89 29.03
N PRO A 697 -57.89 74.96 28.41
CA PRO A 697 -57.76 75.22 26.97
C PRO A 697 -56.34 75.60 26.54
#